data_AF-A0A165FAY8-F1
#
_entry.id   AF-A0A165FAY8-F1
#
_cell.length_a   1.000
_cell.length_b   1.000
_cell.length_c   1.000
_cell.angle_alpha   90.00
_cell.angle_beta   90.00
_cell.angle_gamma   90.00
#
_symmetry.space_group_name_H-M   'P 1'
#
loop_
_entity.id
_entity.type
_entity.pdbx_description
1 polymer ?
#
loop_
_entity_poly.entity_id
_entity_poly.type
_entity_poly.pdbx_seq_one_letter_code
_entity_poly.pdbx_strand_id
1 'polypeptide(L)'
;MPSALHSILLSLVLHSLPILAAPAPSTDPSSPSSSSPSFSSGPITCDPSKDHPGPANPSFEDGTLNGWTIISGTAFSNSGSISSATSYWGGPFDQVGTYHLWGFAAAGDGAVGELHSSSFAASSALSFLIGGGYDPDNLYVALVRDADNKVLYKQTGANDEAYVRVVWNTVGYAGENVHLVVYDNATAAWGHVNVDDVRVGCAALGDTVTVSAAAAAAAASGVSASEFSTENNNDSKENDKRDENDNESKNNGKTTKLTFNVIGQANTASGTQSQISLFSNDALRPQYHYTPYQGWINDPAGLIKWSKDNRHHLFSQYNPAEAVWGPMHWSHADSSDGVHWRNLPVALYPPYYDTDKTDTSGRFTGSAVTDPKDSSLRLVFTEFTDTTHHPGATPETVWTATSGDGTTFVYPSAGGGGGGDGGNTSTNPIIATPPADSGNGFRDPKVFYDAGDNRYKMVVGSGDNDKGGKVQLFAAAGSLTTWDYVGVLYQGDGSRGAMWECPNFFPITSADGKTTKWALFYGGNEKNWYEVGTFDGTTFQSEKVGLLDYGPDFYAAQYYQEGGVAPPAQKSTSASASSGGGGGGRVLAIGWMGNWDQNARFVSRLNGWAGAQGVTRELFLKADGGLGSRPIAQISSLASGSQIGGTSKTKDVSAGSSWTVGSSNQAQFTVTFDLASTSANIITVKVFGVAASGGSDAVLVTYNKATETLTLDTTHASSYGWPGTWSAPVIVDSSNTLSLTLLMDRSSLEVFSAEGVSLTAWVWPKYVQSNQVQVVADGQGSVRVTKASLVPFGSAWVS
;
A
#
# COMPACT_ATOMS: atom_id res chain seq x y z
N MET A 1 -15.99 29.34 -8.97
CA MET A 1 -16.82 29.36 -10.21
C MET A 1 -16.33 30.47 -11.12
N PRO A 2 -16.42 30.35 -12.46
CA PRO A 2 -17.23 29.40 -13.25
C PRO A 2 -16.44 28.11 -13.55
N SER A 3 -16.95 26.88 -13.67
CA SER A 3 -18.25 26.25 -13.99
C SER A 3 -18.08 25.42 -15.28
N ALA A 4 -18.39 24.12 -15.17
CA ALA A 4 -18.96 23.24 -16.19
C ALA A 4 -18.37 23.21 -17.61
N LEU A 5 -17.88 22.04 -18.02
CA LEU A 5 -18.11 21.38 -19.32
C LEU A 5 -17.12 20.21 -19.43
N HIS A 6 -17.62 19.01 -19.75
CA HIS A 6 -17.19 18.20 -20.89
C HIS A 6 -18.06 16.93 -20.94
N SER A 7 -19.14 17.01 -21.73
CA SER A 7 -19.66 15.86 -22.48
C SER A 7 -19.26 16.09 -23.92
N ILE A 8 -18.79 15.08 -24.64
CA ILE A 8 -19.00 14.88 -26.09
C ILE A 8 -18.73 13.41 -26.47
N LEU A 9 -19.57 12.96 -27.40
CA LEU A 9 -19.88 11.66 -27.97
C LEU A 9 -18.72 10.78 -28.46
N LEU A 10 -18.98 9.46 -28.49
CA LEU A 10 -18.66 8.65 -29.67
C LEU A 10 -19.70 7.52 -29.90
N SER A 11 -20.35 7.56 -31.07
CA SER A 11 -21.20 6.49 -31.61
C SER A 11 -20.43 5.75 -32.70
N LEU A 12 -20.34 4.41 -32.68
CA LEU A 12 -20.18 3.62 -33.92
C LEU A 12 -20.53 2.12 -33.77
N VAL A 13 -21.64 1.77 -34.44
CA VAL A 13 -22.03 0.52 -35.15
C VAL A 13 -21.38 -0.82 -34.74
N LEU A 14 -22.18 -1.68 -34.10
CA LEU A 14 -21.94 -3.12 -33.94
C LEU A 14 -22.21 -3.91 -35.23
N HIS A 15 -21.34 -4.87 -35.54
CA HIS A 15 -21.70 -6.09 -36.29
C HIS A 15 -21.61 -7.29 -35.35
N SER A 16 -22.70 -8.03 -35.28
CA SER A 16 -22.97 -9.15 -34.37
C SER A 16 -22.46 -10.49 -34.93
N LEU A 17 -21.79 -11.27 -34.08
CA LEU A 17 -21.65 -12.73 -34.23
C LEU A 17 -21.76 -13.38 -32.83
N PRO A 18 -22.54 -14.46 -32.65
CA PRO A 18 -22.77 -15.09 -31.35
C PRO A 18 -21.80 -16.24 -31.12
N ILE A 19 -21.15 -16.35 -29.96
CA ILE A 19 -20.52 -17.61 -29.56
C ILE A 19 -20.79 -17.95 -28.08
N LEU A 20 -21.09 -19.23 -27.94
CA LEU A 20 -21.49 -20.04 -26.80
C LEU A 20 -20.68 -19.85 -25.51
N ALA A 21 -21.40 -20.02 -24.40
CA ALA A 21 -20.86 -20.32 -23.08
C ALA A 21 -19.94 -21.56 -23.10
N ALA A 22 -18.77 -21.46 -22.46
CA ALA A 22 -17.90 -22.60 -22.21
C ALA A 22 -18.36 -23.35 -20.95
N PRO A 23 -18.62 -24.67 -21.01
CA PRO A 23 -18.92 -25.50 -19.85
C PRO A 23 -17.65 -25.99 -19.15
N ALA A 24 -17.83 -26.45 -17.90
CA ALA A 24 -16.84 -27.00 -16.99
C ALA A 24 -15.90 -28.07 -17.61
N PRO A 25 -14.67 -28.23 -17.08
CA PRO A 25 -13.64 -29.07 -17.71
C PRO A 25 -13.96 -30.57 -17.60
N SER A 26 -14.03 -31.25 -18.75
CA SER A 26 -14.03 -32.72 -18.86
C SER A 26 -12.61 -33.24 -19.15
N THR A 27 -12.23 -34.31 -18.47
CA THR A 27 -10.95 -35.01 -18.61
C THR A 27 -10.88 -35.83 -19.91
N ASP A 28 -9.93 -35.52 -20.80
CA ASP A 28 -9.54 -36.40 -21.92
C ASP A 28 -7.99 -36.51 -21.99
N PRO A 29 -7.39 -37.72 -21.94
CA PRO A 29 -5.95 -37.89 -21.91
C PRO A 29 -5.39 -38.28 -23.28
N SER A 30 -5.08 -37.30 -24.15
CA SER A 30 -4.03 -37.44 -25.18
C SER A 30 -3.83 -36.17 -26.00
N SER A 31 -2.76 -35.43 -25.73
CA SER A 31 -2.21 -34.38 -26.60
C SER A 31 -0.68 -34.32 -26.41
N PRO A 32 0.13 -34.18 -27.47
CA PRO A 32 1.58 -34.34 -27.41
C PRO A 32 2.24 -33.15 -26.69
N SER A 33 3.27 -33.47 -25.91
CA SER A 33 4.02 -32.55 -25.07
C SER A 33 4.72 -31.44 -25.87
N SER A 34 4.15 -30.24 -25.90
CA SER A 34 4.90 -29.00 -26.11
C SER A 34 5.43 -28.53 -24.74
N SER A 35 6.71 -28.75 -24.48
CA SER A 35 7.37 -28.19 -23.29
C SER A 35 7.48 -26.67 -23.43
N SER A 36 6.50 -25.94 -22.90
CA SER A 36 6.71 -24.55 -22.50
C SER A 36 7.85 -24.55 -21.48
N PRO A 37 8.88 -23.68 -21.61
CA PRO A 37 9.93 -23.60 -20.62
C PRO A 37 9.30 -23.28 -19.26
N SER A 38 9.60 -24.11 -18.27
CA SER A 38 9.17 -23.91 -16.90
C SER A 38 9.74 -22.59 -16.39
N PHE A 39 8.88 -21.66 -15.97
CA PHE A 39 9.29 -20.48 -15.24
C PHE A 39 10.01 -20.90 -13.96
N SER A 40 11.30 -20.56 -13.84
CA SER A 40 12.00 -20.61 -12.57
C SER A 40 11.54 -19.42 -11.74
N SER A 41 10.78 -19.69 -10.67
CA SER A 41 10.42 -18.72 -9.63
C SER A 41 11.61 -18.24 -8.77
N GLY A 42 12.82 -18.73 -9.06
CA GLY A 42 14.05 -18.29 -8.39
C GLY A 42 14.57 -16.93 -8.90
N PRO A 43 15.45 -16.28 -8.13
CA PRO A 43 16.12 -15.05 -8.55
C PRO A 43 16.80 -15.23 -9.90
N ILE A 44 16.62 -14.25 -10.79
CA ILE A 44 17.23 -14.25 -12.12
C ILE A 44 18.75 -14.26 -11.93
N THR A 45 19.41 -15.28 -12.46
CA THR A 45 20.87 -15.43 -12.38
C THR A 45 21.44 -15.14 -13.75
N CYS A 46 22.44 -14.26 -13.81
CA CYS A 46 23.12 -13.99 -15.08
C CYS A 46 24.03 -15.15 -15.48
N ASP A 47 24.08 -15.43 -16.78
CA ASP A 47 24.99 -16.38 -17.39
C ASP A 47 25.88 -15.62 -18.38
N PRO A 48 27.12 -15.25 -18.00
CA PRO A 48 28.02 -14.50 -18.87
C PRO A 48 28.37 -15.20 -20.18
N SER A 49 28.21 -16.53 -20.25
CA SER A 49 28.45 -17.29 -21.49
C SER A 49 27.33 -17.09 -22.53
N LYS A 50 26.21 -16.51 -22.10
CA LYS A 50 25.01 -16.20 -22.88
C LYS A 50 24.76 -14.70 -22.98
N ASP A 51 25.79 -13.89 -22.83
CA ASP A 51 25.71 -12.43 -22.98
C ASP A 51 26.02 -12.04 -24.42
N HIS A 52 25.12 -11.26 -25.00
CA HIS A 52 25.21 -10.73 -26.35
C HIS A 52 24.99 -9.21 -26.33
N PRO A 53 25.48 -8.45 -27.33
CA PRO A 53 25.19 -7.02 -27.43
C PRO A 53 23.68 -6.75 -27.56
N GLY A 54 23.23 -5.66 -26.95
CA GLY A 54 21.83 -5.20 -27.04
C GLY A 54 21.52 -4.45 -28.34
N PRO A 55 20.32 -3.87 -28.45
CA PRO A 55 19.95 -3.06 -29.61
C PRO A 55 20.82 -1.80 -29.71
N ALA A 56 20.86 -1.18 -30.89
CA ALA A 56 21.48 0.12 -31.08
C ALA A 56 20.71 1.21 -30.30
N ASN A 57 21.44 2.15 -29.70
CA ASN A 57 20.89 3.24 -28.88
C ASN A 57 19.87 2.78 -27.82
N PRO A 58 20.25 1.85 -26.93
CA PRO A 58 19.31 1.19 -26.03
C PRO A 58 18.74 2.11 -24.92
N SER A 59 19.37 3.27 -24.70
CA SER A 59 18.99 4.25 -23.68
C SER A 59 18.75 5.64 -24.27
N PHE A 60 18.63 5.78 -25.59
CA PHE A 60 18.34 7.06 -26.27
C PHE A 60 19.35 8.20 -26.04
N GLU A 61 20.54 7.90 -25.47
CA GLU A 61 21.52 8.90 -25.01
C GLU A 61 22.20 9.72 -26.12
N ASP A 62 21.99 9.38 -27.39
CA ASP A 62 22.38 10.25 -28.51
C ASP A 62 21.34 11.35 -28.84
N GLY A 63 20.22 11.39 -28.09
CA GLY A 63 19.14 12.36 -28.24
C GLY A 63 18.20 12.09 -29.43
N THR A 64 18.26 10.90 -30.04
CA THR A 64 17.50 10.55 -31.24
C THR A 64 16.87 9.15 -31.16
N LEU A 65 16.04 8.81 -32.15
CA LEU A 65 15.53 7.45 -32.37
C LEU A 65 16.47 6.58 -33.23
N ASN A 66 17.76 6.91 -33.35
CA ASN A 66 18.70 6.06 -34.09
C ASN A 66 18.65 4.62 -33.57
N GLY A 67 18.57 3.63 -34.46
CA GLY A 67 18.40 2.24 -34.04
C GLY A 67 16.96 1.86 -33.65
N TRP A 68 16.01 2.78 -33.72
CA TRP A 68 14.58 2.54 -33.53
C TRP A 68 13.79 3.00 -34.76
N THR A 69 12.79 2.22 -35.18
CA THR A 69 11.99 2.47 -36.38
C THR A 69 10.54 2.69 -35.99
N ILE A 70 9.97 3.83 -36.39
CA ILE A 70 8.53 4.09 -36.26
C ILE A 70 7.84 3.24 -37.32
N ILE A 71 7.03 2.29 -36.89
CA ILE A 71 6.31 1.35 -37.75
C ILE A 71 4.97 1.94 -38.19
N SER A 72 4.25 2.56 -37.25
CA SER A 72 2.93 3.11 -37.52
C SER A 72 2.56 4.24 -36.56
N GLY A 73 1.51 4.99 -36.94
CA GLY A 73 0.87 5.98 -36.08
C GLY A 73 1.63 7.29 -35.91
N THR A 74 1.22 8.07 -34.90
CA THR A 74 1.75 9.41 -34.60
C THR A 74 2.15 9.58 -33.14
N ALA A 75 2.03 8.54 -32.30
CA ALA A 75 2.51 8.56 -30.91
C ALA A 75 4.02 8.85 -30.84
N PHE A 76 4.79 8.36 -31.82
CA PHE A 76 6.24 8.51 -31.87
C PHE A 76 6.70 9.41 -33.02
N SER A 77 7.75 10.22 -32.78
CA SER A 77 8.35 11.09 -33.78
C SER A 77 9.85 11.30 -33.56
N ASN A 78 10.60 11.45 -34.67
CA ASN A 78 12.05 11.66 -34.64
C ASN A 78 12.50 12.94 -33.92
N SER A 79 11.62 13.93 -33.78
CA SER A 79 11.96 15.24 -33.20
C SER A 79 11.23 15.56 -31.89
N GLY A 80 10.31 14.70 -31.44
CA GLY A 80 9.40 15.01 -30.33
C GLY A 80 9.28 13.95 -29.24
N SER A 81 9.74 12.72 -29.46
CA SER A 81 9.57 11.64 -28.47
C SER A 81 10.77 11.44 -27.55
N ILE A 82 11.97 11.86 -27.96
CA ILE A 82 13.16 11.80 -27.10
C ILE A 82 13.28 13.11 -26.32
N SER A 83 13.19 13.00 -25.01
CA SER A 83 13.17 14.13 -24.08
C SER A 83 14.39 14.11 -23.18
N SER A 84 14.84 15.27 -22.74
CA SER A 84 15.81 15.44 -21.64
C SER A 84 15.19 16.03 -20.37
N ALA A 85 13.85 16.05 -20.31
CA ALA A 85 13.14 16.55 -19.15
C ALA A 85 13.41 15.66 -17.92
N THR A 86 13.79 16.26 -16.80
CA THR A 86 14.06 15.53 -15.55
C THR A 86 12.83 15.39 -14.66
N SER A 87 11.74 16.09 -15.00
CA SER A 87 10.50 16.09 -14.23
C SER A 87 9.27 16.31 -15.09
N TYR A 88 8.13 15.88 -14.56
CA TYR A 88 6.78 16.09 -15.07
C TYR A 88 5.92 16.77 -13.99
N TRP A 89 4.63 16.95 -14.25
CA TRP A 89 3.69 17.60 -13.32
C TRP A 89 3.59 16.91 -11.95
N GLY A 90 3.97 15.62 -11.86
CA GLY A 90 3.98 14.83 -10.63
C GLY A 90 5.38 14.51 -10.11
N GLY A 91 6.42 15.29 -10.43
CA GLY A 91 7.76 15.10 -9.85
C GLY A 91 8.81 14.53 -10.82
N PRO A 92 9.89 13.90 -10.33
CA PRO A 92 10.97 13.44 -11.20
C PRO A 92 10.59 12.19 -11.98
N PHE A 93 11.11 12.06 -13.21
CA PHE A 93 10.98 10.83 -14.01
C PHE A 93 11.83 9.68 -13.46
N ASP A 94 12.92 9.98 -12.76
CA ASP A 94 13.91 8.99 -12.31
C ASP A 94 14.57 8.21 -13.47
N GLN A 95 14.80 8.89 -14.60
CA GLN A 95 15.51 8.34 -15.75
C GLN A 95 17.00 8.07 -15.46
N VAL A 96 17.64 7.28 -16.31
CA VAL A 96 19.09 7.04 -16.26
C VAL A 96 19.75 7.65 -17.48
N GLY A 97 20.60 8.66 -17.24
CA GLY A 97 21.27 9.39 -18.31
C GLY A 97 20.62 10.75 -18.54
N THR A 98 20.78 11.27 -19.74
CA THR A 98 20.26 12.60 -20.11
C THR A 98 18.93 12.48 -20.85
N TYR A 99 18.78 11.48 -21.71
CA TYR A 99 17.69 11.36 -22.66
C TYR A 99 16.85 10.11 -22.40
N HIS A 100 15.57 10.16 -22.73
CA HIS A 100 14.64 9.05 -22.56
C HIS A 100 13.47 9.16 -23.56
N LEU A 101 12.78 8.05 -23.81
CA LEU A 101 11.56 8.05 -24.62
C LEU A 101 10.35 8.46 -23.76
N TRP A 102 9.85 9.67 -23.98
CA TRP A 102 8.61 10.15 -23.37
C TRP A 102 7.47 10.06 -24.40
N GLY A 103 6.64 9.02 -24.29
CA GLY A 103 5.57 8.73 -25.27
C GLY A 103 4.55 9.86 -25.39
N PHE A 104 4.29 10.56 -24.29
CA PHE A 104 3.40 11.73 -24.24
C PHE A 104 3.92 12.93 -25.05
N ALA A 105 5.24 13.14 -25.10
CA ALA A 105 5.84 14.42 -25.46
C ALA A 105 5.52 14.89 -26.90
N ALA A 106 5.35 13.95 -27.82
CA ALA A 106 5.15 14.27 -29.23
C ALA A 106 3.71 14.69 -29.56
N ALA A 107 2.72 14.00 -28.99
CA ALA A 107 1.32 14.12 -29.42
C ALA A 107 0.27 13.93 -28.30
N GLY A 108 0.68 13.65 -27.06
CA GLY A 108 -0.19 13.40 -25.90
C GLY A 108 -0.96 12.07 -25.96
N ASP A 109 -1.79 11.82 -24.94
CA ASP A 109 -2.53 10.57 -24.68
C ASP A 109 -3.47 10.09 -25.81
N GLY A 110 -3.83 10.96 -26.75
CA GLY A 110 -4.79 10.62 -27.81
C GLY A 110 -4.14 9.97 -29.03
N ALA A 111 -2.81 9.94 -29.11
CA ALA A 111 -2.08 9.43 -30.25
C ALA A 111 -1.77 7.94 -30.08
N VAL A 112 -1.82 7.19 -31.18
CA VAL A 112 -1.46 5.78 -31.22
C VAL A 112 -0.27 5.58 -32.14
N GLY A 113 0.52 4.53 -31.94
CA GLY A 113 1.65 4.16 -32.79
C GLY A 113 2.45 2.98 -32.28
N GLU A 114 3.43 2.59 -33.09
CA GLU A 114 4.29 1.45 -32.81
C GLU A 114 5.75 1.77 -33.18
N LEU A 115 6.66 1.49 -32.25
CA LEU A 115 8.10 1.76 -32.39
C LEU A 115 8.89 0.47 -32.14
N HIS A 116 9.78 0.10 -33.07
CA HIS A 116 10.60 -1.11 -32.97
C HIS A 116 12.07 -0.76 -32.75
N SER A 117 12.76 -1.48 -31.88
CA SER A 117 14.23 -1.43 -31.83
C SER A 117 14.86 -2.15 -33.03
N SER A 118 16.14 -1.93 -33.27
CA SER A 118 16.94 -2.80 -34.13
C SER A 118 16.96 -4.22 -33.55
N SER A 119 16.98 -5.24 -34.42
CA SER A 119 17.18 -6.63 -34.01
C SER A 119 18.53 -6.83 -33.30
N PHE A 120 18.53 -7.67 -32.27
CA PHE A 120 19.70 -8.09 -31.51
C PHE A 120 19.56 -9.55 -31.06
N ALA A 121 20.64 -10.17 -30.60
CA ALA A 121 20.59 -11.51 -30.03
C ALA A 121 20.18 -11.45 -28.56
N ALA A 122 19.15 -12.20 -28.16
CA ALA A 122 18.71 -12.26 -26.76
C ALA A 122 19.84 -12.75 -25.84
N SER A 123 19.92 -12.20 -24.63
CA SER A 123 20.93 -12.57 -23.62
C SER A 123 20.34 -13.35 -22.44
N SER A 124 21.15 -13.63 -21.43
CA SER A 124 20.71 -14.31 -20.19
C SER A 124 19.61 -13.55 -19.42
N ALA A 125 19.61 -12.22 -19.47
CA ALA A 125 18.58 -11.37 -18.90
C ALA A 125 18.39 -10.10 -19.74
N LEU A 126 17.26 -9.42 -19.57
CA LEU A 126 16.97 -8.11 -20.13
C LEU A 126 16.30 -7.24 -19.06
N SER A 127 16.63 -5.96 -18.97
CA SER A 127 15.91 -5.00 -18.10
C SER A 127 15.71 -3.68 -18.82
N PHE A 128 14.70 -2.93 -18.44
CA PHE A 128 14.43 -1.59 -18.94
C PHE A 128 13.66 -0.79 -17.90
N LEU A 129 13.69 0.52 -18.03
CA LEU A 129 12.81 1.43 -17.30
C LEU A 129 11.52 1.62 -18.10
N ILE A 130 10.39 1.58 -17.41
CA ILE A 130 9.06 1.82 -18.00
C ILE A 130 8.25 2.78 -17.14
N GLY A 131 7.49 3.65 -17.81
CA GLY A 131 6.47 4.52 -17.23
C GLY A 131 5.28 4.63 -18.19
N GLY A 132 4.33 5.52 -17.90
CA GLY A 132 3.09 5.71 -18.66
C GLY A 132 1.92 4.88 -18.14
N GLY A 133 0.94 4.65 -19.00
CA GLY A 133 -0.34 4.03 -18.65
C GLY A 133 -0.29 2.54 -18.36
N TYR A 134 -1.28 2.09 -17.59
CA TYR A 134 -1.61 0.70 -17.33
C TYR A 134 -2.74 0.26 -18.26
N ASP A 135 -2.37 -0.35 -19.37
CA ASP A 135 -3.27 -1.10 -20.25
C ASP A 135 -2.44 -2.24 -20.86
N PRO A 136 -2.45 -3.44 -20.24
CA PRO A 136 -1.66 -4.56 -20.72
C PRO A 136 -1.93 -4.95 -22.17
N ASP A 137 -3.11 -4.63 -22.71
CA ASP A 137 -3.53 -5.03 -24.05
C ASP A 137 -3.21 -3.99 -25.12
N ASN A 138 -3.21 -2.70 -24.77
CA ASN A 138 -2.99 -1.61 -25.73
C ASN A 138 -1.76 -0.73 -25.46
N LEU A 139 -1.14 -0.80 -24.28
CA LEU A 139 0.01 0.01 -23.88
C LEU A 139 1.12 -0.87 -23.33
N TYR A 140 2.15 -1.19 -24.10
CA TYR A 140 3.21 -2.07 -23.60
C TYR A 140 4.56 -1.96 -24.30
N VAL A 141 5.60 -2.40 -23.57
CA VAL A 141 6.87 -2.86 -24.14
C VAL A 141 6.83 -4.37 -24.26
N ALA A 142 7.23 -4.91 -25.42
CA ALA A 142 7.31 -6.35 -25.66
C ALA A 142 8.66 -6.78 -26.21
N LEU A 143 9.10 -7.99 -25.85
CA LEU A 143 10.19 -8.69 -26.52
C LEU A 143 9.60 -9.63 -27.57
N VAL A 144 9.96 -9.43 -28.83
CA VAL A 144 9.40 -10.18 -29.97
C VAL A 144 10.51 -10.96 -30.65
N ARG A 145 10.25 -12.22 -30.98
CA ARG A 145 11.17 -13.07 -31.75
C ARG A 145 11.05 -12.79 -33.24
N ASP A 146 12.18 -12.55 -33.89
CA ASP A 146 12.22 -12.17 -35.31
C ASP A 146 11.75 -13.30 -36.24
N ALA A 147 11.99 -14.56 -35.85
CA ALA A 147 11.74 -15.71 -36.72
C ALA A 147 10.25 -15.97 -36.99
N ASP A 148 9.37 -15.60 -36.06
CA ASP A 148 7.94 -15.93 -36.07
C ASP A 148 7.02 -14.79 -35.60
N ASN A 149 7.58 -13.61 -35.26
CA ASN A 149 6.88 -12.47 -34.65
C ASN A 149 6.15 -12.82 -33.35
N LYS A 150 6.61 -13.85 -32.63
CA LYS A 150 6.00 -14.24 -31.37
C LYS A 150 6.42 -13.28 -30.25
N VAL A 151 5.45 -12.70 -29.56
CA VAL A 151 5.66 -11.98 -28.29
C VAL A 151 6.11 -12.99 -27.23
N LEU A 152 7.34 -12.83 -26.74
CA LEU A 152 7.95 -13.65 -25.70
C LEU A 152 7.68 -13.11 -24.31
N TYR A 153 7.77 -11.78 -24.16
CA TYR A 153 7.50 -11.04 -22.94
C TYR A 153 6.77 -9.74 -23.28
N LYS A 154 5.95 -9.25 -22.35
CA LYS A 154 5.19 -8.01 -22.47
C LYS A 154 5.02 -7.36 -21.10
N GLN A 155 5.10 -6.03 -21.01
CA GLN A 155 4.89 -5.27 -19.78
C GLN A 155 4.30 -3.89 -20.09
N THR A 156 3.31 -3.48 -19.30
CA THR A 156 2.69 -2.14 -19.33
C THR A 156 3.23 -1.26 -18.20
N GLY A 157 2.92 0.04 -18.22
CA GLY A 157 3.24 1.00 -17.16
C GLY A 157 2.34 0.85 -15.93
N ALA A 158 2.34 1.86 -15.04
CA ALA A 158 1.65 1.81 -13.75
C ALA A 158 0.60 2.93 -13.58
N ASN A 159 0.21 3.62 -14.65
CA ASN A 159 -0.41 4.95 -14.59
C ASN A 159 0.47 5.92 -13.78
N ASP A 160 1.75 5.97 -14.14
CA ASP A 160 2.72 6.91 -13.58
C ASP A 160 3.82 7.20 -14.60
N GLU A 161 4.22 8.46 -14.73
CA GLU A 161 5.32 8.88 -15.61
C GLU A 161 6.68 8.43 -15.06
N ALA A 162 6.81 8.32 -13.73
CA ALA A 162 8.05 7.93 -13.10
C ALA A 162 8.46 6.50 -13.48
N TYR A 163 9.74 6.33 -13.78
CA TYR A 163 10.27 5.10 -14.30
C TYR A 163 10.48 4.05 -13.21
N VAL A 164 9.99 2.85 -13.49
CA VAL A 164 10.26 1.65 -12.70
C VAL A 164 11.07 0.67 -13.52
N ARG A 165 12.06 0.01 -12.88
CA ARG A 165 12.82 -1.02 -13.57
C ARG A 165 12.05 -2.33 -13.59
N VAL A 166 11.91 -2.86 -14.79
CA VAL A 166 11.42 -4.20 -15.07
C VAL A 166 12.59 -5.07 -15.49
N VAL A 167 12.59 -6.33 -15.06
CA VAL A 167 13.62 -7.31 -15.42
C VAL A 167 12.94 -8.55 -15.97
N TRP A 168 13.43 -9.08 -17.08
CA TRP A 168 12.98 -10.29 -17.76
C TRP A 168 14.07 -11.37 -17.74
N ASN A 169 13.67 -12.61 -17.44
CA ASN A 169 14.55 -13.77 -17.53
C ASN A 169 14.55 -14.32 -18.96
N THR A 170 15.52 -13.93 -19.77
CA THR A 170 15.57 -14.27 -21.21
C THR A 170 16.49 -15.43 -21.53
N VAL A 171 17.06 -16.12 -20.53
CA VAL A 171 18.07 -17.19 -20.71
C VAL A 171 17.62 -18.34 -21.60
N GLY A 172 16.31 -18.61 -21.64
CA GLY A 172 15.71 -19.65 -22.48
C GLY A 172 15.71 -19.34 -23.98
N TYR A 173 15.93 -18.07 -24.34
CA TYR A 173 15.95 -17.59 -25.73
C TYR A 173 17.34 -17.06 -26.14
N ALA A 174 18.37 -17.26 -25.30
CA ALA A 174 19.69 -16.68 -25.54
C ALA A 174 20.26 -17.08 -26.91
N GLY A 175 20.76 -16.10 -27.67
CA GLY A 175 21.27 -16.26 -29.03
C GLY A 175 20.20 -16.22 -30.13
N GLU A 176 18.91 -16.28 -29.81
CA GLU A 176 17.84 -16.03 -30.78
C GLU A 176 17.79 -14.54 -31.16
N ASN A 177 17.51 -14.24 -32.44
CA ASN A 177 17.28 -12.87 -32.88
C ASN A 177 15.91 -12.38 -32.41
N VAL A 178 15.91 -11.22 -31.74
CA VAL A 178 14.75 -10.58 -31.14
C VAL A 178 14.82 -9.06 -31.35
N HIS A 179 13.68 -8.39 -31.22
CA HIS A 179 13.58 -6.93 -31.13
C HIS A 179 12.60 -6.53 -30.01
N LEU A 180 12.71 -5.28 -29.56
CA LEU A 180 11.75 -4.66 -28.66
C LEU A 180 10.68 -3.92 -29.47
N VAL A 181 9.43 -4.01 -29.01
CA VAL A 181 8.29 -3.26 -29.52
C VAL A 181 7.78 -2.35 -28.40
N VAL A 182 7.67 -1.06 -28.66
CA VAL A 182 6.88 -0.11 -27.84
C VAL A 182 5.57 0.11 -28.58
N TYR A 183 4.49 -0.37 -28.00
CA TYR A 183 3.16 -0.38 -28.59
C TYR A 183 2.24 0.56 -27.81
N ASP A 184 1.63 1.47 -28.54
CA ASP A 184 0.69 2.46 -28.03
C ASP A 184 -0.58 2.46 -28.89
N ASN A 185 -1.68 1.97 -28.35
CA ASN A 185 -2.96 1.89 -29.04
C ASN A 185 -4.14 2.32 -28.15
N ALA A 186 -3.86 3.03 -27.06
CA ALA A 186 -4.90 3.59 -26.20
C ALA A 186 -5.08 5.08 -26.48
N THR A 187 -6.32 5.57 -26.39
CA THR A 187 -6.65 6.99 -26.61
C THR A 187 -7.32 7.63 -25.40
N ALA A 188 -7.45 6.88 -24.31
CA ALA A 188 -7.99 7.37 -23.05
C ALA A 188 -6.92 8.15 -22.28
N ALA A 189 -7.28 8.73 -21.13
CA ALA A 189 -6.27 9.28 -20.22
C ALA A 189 -5.23 8.21 -19.89
N TRP A 190 -3.96 8.60 -19.79
CA TRP A 190 -2.79 7.71 -19.71
C TRP A 190 -2.52 6.88 -20.98
N GLY A 191 -3.04 7.30 -22.14
CA GLY A 191 -2.82 6.66 -23.44
C GLY A 191 -1.40 6.85 -23.99
N HIS A 192 -0.38 6.38 -23.26
CA HIS A 192 1.02 6.40 -23.69
C HIS A 192 1.92 5.46 -22.88
N VAL A 193 3.09 5.13 -23.42
CA VAL A 193 4.16 4.36 -22.74
C VAL A 193 5.49 5.10 -22.82
N ASN A 194 6.24 5.09 -21.73
CA ASN A 194 7.59 5.64 -21.65
C ASN A 194 8.63 4.52 -21.53
N VAL A 195 9.82 4.70 -22.10
CA VAL A 195 10.90 3.71 -22.04
C VAL A 195 12.25 4.38 -21.84
N ASP A 196 13.10 3.76 -21.03
CA ASP A 196 14.48 4.18 -20.86
C ASP A 196 15.40 2.99 -20.50
N ASP A 197 16.71 3.18 -20.62
CA ASP A 197 17.79 2.35 -20.10
C ASP A 197 17.62 0.84 -20.27
N VAL A 198 17.50 0.42 -21.54
CA VAL A 198 17.48 -1.01 -21.91
C VAL A 198 18.87 -1.60 -21.69
N ARG A 199 18.94 -2.64 -20.86
CA ARG A 199 20.17 -3.39 -20.56
C ARG A 199 19.96 -4.86 -20.89
N VAL A 200 21.00 -5.51 -21.41
CA VAL A 200 20.99 -6.95 -21.70
C VAL A 200 22.15 -7.66 -20.99
N GLY A 201 21.97 -8.96 -20.75
CA GLY A 201 22.97 -9.81 -20.11
C GLY A 201 23.21 -9.47 -18.64
N CYS A 202 24.43 -9.65 -18.15
CA CYS A 202 24.79 -9.43 -16.75
C CYS A 202 24.52 -8.00 -16.24
N ALA A 203 24.48 -7.02 -17.13
CA ALA A 203 24.20 -5.62 -16.81
C ALA A 203 22.72 -5.36 -16.46
N ALA A 204 21.80 -6.24 -16.92
CA ALA A 204 20.38 -6.13 -16.61
C ALA A 204 20.04 -6.36 -15.13
N LEU A 205 20.92 -7.03 -14.39
CA LEU A 205 20.65 -7.48 -13.02
C LEU A 205 21.21 -6.58 -11.92
N GLY A 206 21.68 -5.37 -12.26
CA GLY A 206 22.16 -4.49 -11.21
C GLY A 206 22.85 -3.22 -11.61
N ASP A 207 23.13 -2.43 -10.59
CA ASP A 207 24.00 -1.27 -10.64
C ASP A 207 25.33 -1.61 -9.93
N THR A 208 26.40 -0.93 -10.30
CA THR A 208 27.66 -0.98 -9.57
C THR A 208 27.87 0.32 -8.82
N VAL A 209 28.02 0.24 -7.49
CA VAL A 209 28.31 1.40 -6.64
C VAL A 209 29.72 1.26 -6.09
N THR A 210 30.50 2.34 -6.20
CA THR A 210 31.83 2.42 -5.60
C THR A 210 31.71 2.85 -4.15
N VAL A 211 32.01 1.93 -3.23
CA VAL A 211 31.99 2.23 -1.80
C VAL A 211 33.36 2.82 -1.43
N SER A 212 33.38 4.03 -0.88
CA SER A 212 34.64 4.62 -0.40
C SER A 212 35.17 3.83 0.82
N ALA A 213 36.49 3.80 1.02
CA ALA A 213 37.11 3.06 2.12
C ALA A 213 36.59 3.48 3.52
N ALA A 214 36.15 4.74 3.66
CA ALA A 214 35.55 5.26 4.90
C ALA A 214 34.17 4.66 5.20
N ALA A 215 33.33 4.49 4.17
CA ALA A 215 32.03 3.83 4.29
C ALA A 215 32.16 2.32 4.60
N ALA A 216 33.17 1.67 4.00
CA ALA A 216 33.49 0.27 4.31
C ALA A 216 34.00 0.08 5.75
N ALA A 217 34.79 1.01 6.28
CA ALA A 217 35.28 0.97 7.66
C ALA A 217 34.15 1.20 8.69
N ALA A 218 33.16 2.03 8.37
CA ALA A 218 31.97 2.24 9.21
C ALA A 218 31.05 0.99 9.27
N ALA A 219 30.96 0.23 8.17
CA ALA A 219 30.22 -1.03 8.14
C ALA A 219 30.98 -2.20 8.80
N ALA A 220 32.31 -2.16 8.79
CA ALA A 220 33.18 -3.22 9.33
C ALA A 220 33.55 -3.07 10.81
N SER A 221 33.30 -1.93 11.45
CA SER A 221 33.67 -1.67 12.85
C SER A 221 32.73 -2.26 13.89
N GLY A 222 32.13 -3.42 13.60
CA GLY A 222 31.55 -4.30 14.61
C GLY A 222 32.62 -4.76 15.62
N VAL A 223 32.91 -3.93 16.62
CA VAL A 223 33.92 -4.24 17.63
C VAL A 223 33.38 -5.29 18.59
N SER A 224 33.95 -6.50 18.54
CA SER A 224 33.91 -7.46 19.65
C SER A 224 35.00 -7.13 20.66
N ALA A 225 34.68 -7.28 21.94
CA ALA A 225 35.60 -7.12 23.06
C ALA A 225 36.70 -8.20 23.10
N SER A 226 37.95 -7.81 23.33
CA SER A 226 38.87 -8.53 24.21
C SER A 226 40.00 -7.63 24.72
N GLU A 227 40.32 -7.87 25.98
CA GLU A 227 41.15 -7.15 26.94
C GLU A 227 42.65 -6.96 26.63
N PHE A 228 43.20 -5.92 27.26
CA PHE A 228 44.52 -5.78 27.90
C PHE A 228 45.84 -6.12 27.20
N SER A 229 46.74 -5.12 27.30
CA SER A 229 48.11 -5.16 27.88
C SER A 229 49.22 -4.72 26.92
N THR A 230 49.90 -3.64 27.35
CA THR A 230 51.37 -3.37 27.34
C THR A 230 52.19 -3.87 26.14
N GLU A 231 53.08 -3.11 25.52
CA GLU A 231 54.20 -2.39 26.14
C GLU A 231 54.99 -1.53 25.10
N ASN A 232 55.89 -0.70 25.62
CA ASN A 232 56.72 0.34 24.98
C ASN A 232 57.84 -0.16 24.03
N ASN A 233 58.45 0.87 23.40
CA ASN A 233 59.84 1.04 22.94
C ASN A 233 60.11 0.76 21.46
N ASN A 234 61.04 1.42 20.77
CA ASN A 234 61.76 2.71 20.87
C ASN A 234 62.71 2.71 19.64
N ASP A 235 63.15 3.88 19.17
CA ASP A 235 64.33 4.10 18.29
C ASP A 235 64.27 3.54 16.84
N SER A 236 64.84 4.14 15.79
CA SER A 236 65.75 5.28 15.64
C SER A 236 65.86 5.71 14.15
N LYS A 237 66.12 7.01 13.98
CA LYS A 237 66.88 7.77 12.96
C LYS A 237 67.34 7.16 11.60
N GLU A 238 67.14 8.04 10.60
CA GLU A 238 68.08 8.56 9.57
C GLU A 238 68.19 7.96 8.15
N ASN A 239 67.93 8.88 7.21
CA ASN A 239 68.63 9.22 5.96
C ASN A 239 68.36 8.48 4.64
N ASP A 240 67.70 9.25 3.76
CA ASP A 240 68.16 9.68 2.44
C ASP A 240 68.32 8.60 1.35
N LYS A 241 67.36 8.60 0.41
CA LYS A 241 67.64 8.83 -1.02
C LYS A 241 66.36 8.93 -1.85
N ARG A 242 66.42 9.85 -2.81
CA ARG A 242 65.47 10.05 -3.89
C ARG A 242 65.35 8.75 -4.70
N ASP A 243 64.12 8.33 -4.92
CA ASP A 243 63.69 7.70 -6.16
C ASP A 243 62.31 8.25 -6.48
N GLU A 244 62.22 8.88 -7.65
CA GLU A 244 60.96 9.23 -8.30
C GLU A 244 60.17 7.94 -8.51
N ASN A 245 59.02 7.82 -7.86
CA ASN A 245 58.02 6.84 -8.24
C ASN A 245 56.64 7.48 -8.06
N ASP A 246 55.96 7.57 -9.19
CA ASP A 246 54.53 7.80 -9.33
C ASP A 246 53.78 6.91 -8.34
N ASN A 247 53.40 7.49 -7.20
CA ASN A 247 52.42 6.90 -6.31
C ASN A 247 51.12 7.67 -6.53
N GLU A 248 50.55 7.48 -7.73
CA GLU A 248 49.10 7.52 -7.87
C GLU A 248 48.55 6.57 -6.80
N SER A 249 47.97 7.16 -5.76
CA SER A 249 47.30 6.45 -4.70
C SER A 249 46.29 5.50 -5.33
N LYS A 250 46.60 4.20 -5.33
CA LYS A 250 45.64 3.12 -5.62
C LYS A 250 44.58 3.14 -4.52
N ASN A 251 43.64 4.05 -4.66
CA ASN A 251 42.43 4.10 -3.87
C ASN A 251 41.50 3.02 -4.45
N ASN A 252 41.80 1.75 -4.18
CA ASN A 252 40.98 0.61 -4.60
C ASN A 252 39.70 0.59 -3.75
N GLY A 253 38.77 1.51 -4.01
CA GLY A 253 37.40 1.40 -3.53
C GLY A 253 36.84 0.05 -3.98
N LYS A 254 36.27 -0.72 -3.06
CA LYS A 254 35.64 -2.00 -3.39
C LYS A 254 34.30 -1.70 -4.03
N THR A 255 34.18 -1.89 -5.35
CA THR A 255 32.88 -1.78 -6.03
C THR A 255 31.97 -2.91 -5.55
N THR A 256 30.75 -2.58 -5.13
CA THR A 256 29.73 -3.55 -4.77
C THR A 256 28.61 -3.50 -5.80
N LYS A 257 28.17 -4.67 -6.28
CA LYS A 257 27.03 -4.78 -7.20
C LYS A 257 25.73 -4.79 -6.38
N LEU A 258 24.84 -3.86 -6.67
CA LEU A 258 23.47 -3.82 -6.17
C LEU A 258 22.57 -4.56 -7.15
N THR A 259 21.60 -5.32 -6.65
CA THR A 259 20.68 -6.09 -7.49
C THR A 259 19.28 -5.55 -7.32
N PHE A 260 18.59 -5.27 -8.43
CA PHE A 260 17.24 -4.74 -8.40
C PHE A 260 16.25 -5.78 -7.85
N ASN A 261 15.22 -5.31 -7.15
CA ASN A 261 14.04 -6.12 -6.92
C ASN A 261 13.33 -6.37 -8.27
N VAL A 262 12.89 -7.60 -8.49
CA VAL A 262 12.20 -7.98 -9.74
C VAL A 262 10.75 -7.54 -9.68
N ILE A 263 10.32 -6.79 -10.68
CA ILE A 263 8.95 -6.27 -10.85
C ILE A 263 8.48 -6.62 -12.27
N GLY A 264 7.17 -6.84 -12.44
CA GLY A 264 6.51 -7.16 -13.70
C GLY A 264 6.38 -8.65 -14.01
N GLN A 265 7.07 -9.53 -13.29
CA GLN A 265 7.09 -10.97 -13.62
C GLN A 265 6.05 -11.81 -12.87
N ALA A 266 5.68 -11.43 -11.65
CA ALA A 266 4.96 -12.31 -10.72
C ALA A 266 3.59 -12.78 -11.24
N ASN A 267 2.91 -11.98 -12.07
CA ASN A 267 1.57 -12.29 -12.60
C ASN A 267 1.56 -12.79 -14.05
N THR A 268 2.73 -13.03 -14.66
CA THR A 268 2.83 -13.54 -16.04
C THR A 268 2.75 -15.08 -16.13
N ALA A 269 2.65 -15.77 -14.99
CA ALA A 269 2.61 -17.22 -14.94
C ALA A 269 1.26 -17.77 -15.44
N SER A 270 1.33 -18.64 -16.45
CA SER A 270 0.19 -19.37 -17.00
C SER A 270 -0.40 -20.36 -15.97
N GLY A 271 -1.56 -20.00 -15.40
CA GLY A 271 -2.68 -20.91 -15.06
C GLY A 271 -2.50 -22.08 -14.08
N THR A 272 -1.35 -22.27 -13.41
CA THR A 272 -1.12 -23.50 -12.61
C THR A 272 -0.49 -23.30 -11.22
N GLN A 273 -0.15 -22.06 -10.83
CA GLN A 273 0.43 -21.79 -9.52
C GLN A 273 -0.64 -21.42 -8.48
N SER A 274 -0.45 -21.83 -7.23
CA SER A 274 -1.29 -21.38 -6.11
C SER A 274 -1.07 -19.88 -5.85
N GLN A 275 -2.05 -19.21 -5.22
CA GLN A 275 -1.93 -17.79 -4.86
C GLN A 275 -0.68 -17.52 -4.03
N ILE A 276 -0.37 -18.39 -3.07
CA ILE A 276 0.83 -18.29 -2.22
C ILE A 276 2.11 -18.34 -3.05
N SER A 277 2.19 -19.23 -4.05
CA SER A 277 3.38 -19.32 -4.91
C SER A 277 3.61 -17.99 -5.63
N LEU A 278 2.55 -17.40 -6.17
CA LEU A 278 2.64 -16.11 -6.86
C LEU A 278 3.00 -14.97 -5.90
N PHE A 279 2.45 -14.96 -4.68
CA PHE A 279 2.81 -13.97 -3.66
C PHE A 279 4.27 -14.09 -3.23
N SER A 280 4.77 -15.31 -3.11
CA SER A 280 6.16 -15.55 -2.73
C SER A 280 7.15 -15.08 -3.81
N ASN A 281 6.75 -15.14 -5.08
CA ASN A 281 7.54 -14.71 -6.23
C ASN A 281 7.65 -13.18 -6.36
N ASP A 282 6.69 -12.43 -5.82
CA ASP A 282 6.73 -10.98 -5.82
C ASP A 282 7.62 -10.46 -4.69
N ALA A 283 8.83 -10.02 -5.04
CA ALA A 283 9.83 -9.51 -4.11
C ALA A 283 9.40 -8.25 -3.34
N LEU A 284 8.39 -7.53 -3.82
CA LEU A 284 7.87 -6.31 -3.18
C LEU A 284 6.51 -6.51 -2.53
N ARG A 285 5.89 -7.69 -2.65
CA ARG A 285 4.58 -7.92 -2.05
C ARG A 285 4.67 -8.03 -0.53
N PRO A 286 3.88 -7.25 0.22
CA PRO A 286 3.76 -7.41 1.67
C PRO A 286 3.47 -8.88 2.02
N GLN A 287 4.07 -9.37 3.09
CA GLN A 287 3.94 -10.76 3.52
C GLN A 287 2.97 -10.91 4.68
N TYR A 288 2.69 -9.85 5.43
CA TYR A 288 1.77 -9.93 6.57
C TYR A 288 0.70 -8.82 6.61
N HIS A 289 0.63 -8.01 5.56
CA HIS A 289 -0.50 -7.12 5.29
C HIS A 289 -1.45 -7.78 4.31
N TYR A 290 -2.77 -7.62 4.52
CA TYR A 290 -3.75 -8.16 3.56
C TYR A 290 -3.70 -7.38 2.24
N THR A 291 -3.69 -8.09 1.12
CA THR A 291 -3.57 -7.58 -0.26
C THR A 291 -4.49 -8.42 -1.13
N PRO A 292 -5.08 -7.88 -2.21
CA PRO A 292 -5.90 -8.67 -3.10
C PRO A 292 -5.02 -9.57 -3.94
N TYR A 293 -5.41 -10.82 -4.16
CA TYR A 293 -4.62 -11.74 -4.99
C TYR A 293 -4.14 -11.10 -6.31
N GLN A 294 -5.08 -10.48 -7.01
CA GLN A 294 -4.90 -9.61 -8.16
C GLN A 294 -5.89 -8.45 -8.06
N GLY A 295 -5.62 -7.36 -8.78
CA GLY A 295 -6.52 -6.23 -8.89
C GLY A 295 -6.33 -5.20 -7.78
N TRP A 296 -7.36 -4.40 -7.51
CA TRP A 296 -7.28 -3.24 -6.62
C TRP A 296 -8.11 -3.43 -5.36
N ILE A 297 -7.58 -3.06 -4.18
CA ILE A 297 -8.40 -2.78 -3.00
C ILE A 297 -8.15 -1.37 -2.46
N ASN A 298 -9.20 -0.82 -1.85
CA ASN A 298 -9.10 0.36 -0.99
C ASN A 298 -9.68 0.05 0.40
N ASP A 299 -10.76 0.71 0.78
CA ASP A 299 -11.32 0.74 2.12
C ASP A 299 -11.50 -0.66 2.69
N PRO A 300 -11.05 -0.93 3.92
CA PRO A 300 -11.60 -2.05 4.68
C PRO A 300 -13.10 -1.79 4.86
N ALA A 301 -13.89 -2.85 4.80
CA ALA A 301 -15.33 -2.82 4.94
C ALA A 301 -15.79 -3.97 5.81
N GLY A 302 -17.01 -3.89 6.34
CA GLY A 302 -17.66 -5.03 6.99
C GLY A 302 -16.89 -5.66 8.16
N LEU A 303 -15.98 -4.91 8.82
CA LEU A 303 -15.14 -5.47 9.89
C LEU A 303 -15.99 -5.95 11.06
N ILE A 304 -15.79 -7.21 11.46
CA ILE A 304 -16.49 -7.81 12.59
C ILE A 304 -15.74 -9.04 13.12
N LYS A 305 -15.78 -9.29 14.43
CA LYS A 305 -15.59 -10.64 14.95
C LYS A 305 -16.95 -11.30 15.06
N TRP A 306 -17.28 -12.17 14.12
CA TRP A 306 -18.64 -12.71 14.03
C TRP A 306 -18.85 -13.75 15.12
N SER A 307 -19.90 -13.58 15.93
CA SER A 307 -20.11 -14.41 17.11
C SER A 307 -20.44 -15.86 16.79
N LYS A 308 -20.98 -16.13 15.59
CA LYS A 308 -21.42 -17.48 15.20
C LYS A 308 -20.25 -18.44 14.95
N ASP A 309 -19.17 -17.96 14.35
CA ASP A 309 -17.96 -18.76 14.06
C ASP A 309 -16.74 -18.33 14.88
N ASN A 310 -16.85 -17.21 15.61
CA ASN A 310 -15.81 -16.61 16.44
C ASN A 310 -14.56 -16.21 15.63
N ARG A 311 -14.72 -15.88 14.34
CA ARG A 311 -13.64 -15.43 13.45
C ARG A 311 -13.74 -13.92 13.19
N HIS A 312 -12.60 -13.31 12.94
CA HIS A 312 -12.50 -11.96 12.41
C HIS A 312 -12.81 -12.02 10.92
N HIS A 313 -13.72 -11.18 10.43
CA HIS A 313 -13.96 -11.00 9.01
C HIS A 313 -13.50 -9.62 8.58
N LEU A 314 -12.83 -9.60 7.44
CA LEU A 314 -12.36 -8.42 6.72
C LEU A 314 -12.99 -8.47 5.34
N PHE A 315 -13.75 -7.44 5.00
CA PHE A 315 -14.11 -7.16 3.62
C PHE A 315 -13.29 -5.98 3.14
N SER A 316 -13.20 -5.78 1.84
CA SER A 316 -12.63 -4.54 1.31
C SER A 316 -13.27 -4.22 -0.03
N GLN A 317 -13.45 -2.93 -0.32
CA GLN A 317 -13.76 -2.49 -1.68
C GLN A 317 -12.71 -3.06 -2.65
N TYR A 318 -13.17 -3.65 -3.76
CA TYR A 318 -12.36 -4.53 -4.59
C TYR A 318 -12.69 -4.41 -6.09
N ASN A 319 -11.66 -4.28 -6.94
CA ASN A 319 -11.77 -4.53 -8.38
C ASN A 319 -10.93 -5.76 -8.74
N PRO A 320 -11.55 -6.92 -9.05
CA PRO A 320 -10.82 -8.13 -9.43
C PRO A 320 -10.21 -8.10 -10.83
N ALA A 321 -10.67 -7.23 -11.70
CA ALA A 321 -10.27 -7.22 -13.11
C ALA A 321 -8.92 -6.54 -13.30
N GLU A 322 -8.68 -5.43 -12.60
CA GLU A 322 -7.55 -4.55 -12.85
C GLU A 322 -6.99 -3.96 -11.55
N ALA A 323 -5.69 -3.62 -11.55
CA ALA A 323 -5.00 -2.99 -10.43
C ALA A 323 -5.27 -1.47 -10.31
N VAL A 324 -6.46 -1.05 -10.75
CA VAL A 324 -6.97 0.31 -10.66
C VAL A 324 -8.39 0.30 -10.09
N TRP A 325 -8.83 1.43 -9.56
CA TRP A 325 -10.20 1.59 -9.12
C TRP A 325 -11.17 1.36 -10.29
N GLY A 326 -12.31 0.73 -10.03
CA GLY A 326 -13.31 0.38 -11.03
C GLY A 326 -14.64 -0.01 -10.40
N PRO A 327 -15.50 -0.79 -11.07
CA PRO A 327 -16.76 -1.26 -10.51
C PRO A 327 -16.54 -2.06 -9.21
N MET A 328 -16.90 -1.45 -8.09
CA MET A 328 -16.51 -1.94 -6.76
C MET A 328 -17.32 -3.17 -6.34
N HIS A 329 -16.59 -4.27 -6.14
CA HIS A 329 -16.99 -5.46 -5.42
C HIS A 329 -16.62 -5.32 -3.94
N TRP A 330 -17.03 -6.30 -3.12
CA TRP A 330 -16.42 -6.53 -1.82
C TRP A 330 -15.63 -7.84 -1.83
N SER A 331 -14.31 -7.75 -1.69
CA SER A 331 -13.49 -8.90 -1.31
C SER A 331 -13.86 -9.39 0.09
N HIS A 332 -13.51 -10.63 0.42
CA HIS A 332 -13.81 -11.22 1.73
C HIS A 332 -12.66 -12.09 2.19
N ALA A 333 -12.27 -11.92 3.45
CA ALA A 333 -11.30 -12.76 4.13
C ALA A 333 -11.72 -12.98 5.58
N ASP A 334 -11.22 -14.06 6.17
CA ASP A 334 -11.40 -14.34 7.59
C ASP A 334 -10.08 -14.70 8.30
N SER A 335 -10.06 -14.53 9.62
CA SER A 335 -8.90 -14.81 10.45
C SER A 335 -9.32 -15.29 11.84
N SER A 336 -8.54 -16.20 12.41
CA SER A 336 -8.71 -16.63 13.81
C SER A 336 -8.06 -15.68 14.82
N ASP A 337 -7.10 -14.85 14.39
CA ASP A 337 -6.26 -14.05 15.27
C ASP A 337 -6.15 -12.56 14.87
N GLY A 338 -6.76 -12.17 13.74
CA GLY A 338 -6.67 -10.82 13.19
C GLY A 338 -5.34 -10.51 12.50
N VAL A 339 -4.54 -11.54 12.21
CA VAL A 339 -3.21 -11.43 11.59
C VAL A 339 -3.11 -12.32 10.36
N HIS A 340 -3.44 -13.61 10.49
CA HIS A 340 -3.39 -14.58 9.39
C HIS A 340 -4.74 -14.61 8.67
N TRP A 341 -4.80 -13.98 7.50
CA TRP A 341 -6.03 -13.82 6.72
C TRP A 341 -6.13 -14.87 5.61
N ARG A 342 -7.24 -15.58 5.60
CA ARG A 342 -7.62 -16.54 4.56
C ARG A 342 -8.65 -15.91 3.64
N ASN A 343 -8.39 -15.94 2.33
CA ASN A 343 -9.33 -15.47 1.33
C ASN A 343 -10.59 -16.35 1.31
N LEU A 344 -11.74 -15.69 1.23
CA LEU A 344 -13.06 -16.28 1.00
C LEU A 344 -13.58 -15.80 -0.37
N PRO A 345 -14.66 -16.41 -0.90
CA PRO A 345 -15.28 -15.93 -2.14
C PRO A 345 -15.67 -14.44 -2.05
N VAL A 346 -15.65 -13.75 -3.18
CA VAL A 346 -16.14 -12.36 -3.29
C VAL A 346 -17.57 -12.28 -2.74
N ALA A 347 -17.80 -11.34 -1.83
CA ALA A 347 -19.04 -11.26 -1.05
C ALA A 347 -20.16 -10.50 -1.78
N LEU A 348 -19.83 -9.33 -2.35
CA LEU A 348 -20.77 -8.47 -3.05
C LEU A 348 -20.23 -8.16 -4.45
N TYR A 349 -21.14 -8.17 -5.43
CA TYR A 349 -20.87 -7.88 -6.84
C TYR A 349 -21.59 -6.59 -7.25
N PRO A 350 -20.99 -5.76 -8.13
CA PRO A 350 -21.65 -4.62 -8.72
C PRO A 350 -22.93 -5.04 -9.46
N PRO A 351 -23.98 -4.20 -9.45
CA PRO A 351 -25.28 -4.56 -10.02
C PRO A 351 -25.27 -4.88 -11.53
N TYR A 352 -24.37 -4.25 -12.29
CA TYR A 352 -24.36 -4.33 -13.77
C TYR A 352 -23.13 -5.01 -14.36
N TYR A 353 -22.24 -5.56 -13.52
CA TYR A 353 -20.93 -6.10 -13.93
C TYR A 353 -21.02 -7.11 -15.08
N ASP A 354 -22.02 -7.99 -15.07
CA ASP A 354 -22.21 -9.03 -16.09
C ASP A 354 -22.94 -8.54 -17.34
N THR A 355 -23.63 -7.40 -17.27
CA THR A 355 -24.52 -6.89 -18.33
C THR A 355 -23.95 -5.71 -19.08
N ASP A 356 -23.17 -4.86 -18.42
CA ASP A 356 -22.52 -3.70 -18.99
C ASP A 356 -21.18 -3.44 -18.26
N LYS A 357 -20.07 -3.66 -18.98
CA LYS A 357 -18.73 -3.49 -18.42
C LYS A 357 -18.26 -2.03 -18.43
N THR A 358 -18.95 -1.13 -19.12
CA THR A 358 -18.62 0.31 -19.10
C THR A 358 -19.31 1.05 -17.96
N ASP A 359 -20.30 0.41 -17.33
CA ASP A 359 -21.01 0.95 -16.17
C ASP A 359 -20.13 0.87 -14.91
N THR A 360 -19.86 2.02 -14.31
CA THR A 360 -18.98 2.15 -13.13
C THR A 360 -19.73 2.07 -11.79
N SER A 361 -21.03 1.77 -11.81
CA SER A 361 -21.82 1.50 -10.61
C SER A 361 -21.17 0.42 -9.74
N GLY A 362 -21.28 0.52 -8.43
CA GLY A 362 -20.51 -0.33 -7.51
C GLY A 362 -21.07 -0.40 -6.10
N ARG A 363 -20.61 -1.41 -5.35
CA ARG A 363 -20.94 -1.65 -3.94
C ARG A 363 -19.87 -0.97 -3.09
N PHE A 364 -20.14 0.27 -2.67
CA PHE A 364 -19.21 1.09 -1.89
C PHE A 364 -19.14 0.66 -0.43
N THR A 365 -18.27 1.31 0.35
CA THR A 365 -17.93 0.96 1.73
C THR A 365 -19.15 0.90 2.65
N GLY A 366 -18.98 0.15 3.75
CA GLY A 366 -20.02 -0.12 4.72
C GLY A 366 -19.51 -0.95 5.88
N SER A 367 -20.44 -1.39 6.72
CA SER A 367 -20.16 -2.08 7.96
C SER A 367 -20.88 -3.43 8.06
N ALA A 368 -20.47 -4.21 9.04
CA ALA A 368 -21.12 -5.46 9.40
C ALA A 368 -21.62 -5.42 10.84
N VAL A 369 -22.70 -6.15 11.10
CA VAL A 369 -23.29 -6.33 12.41
C VAL A 369 -23.83 -7.75 12.52
N THR A 370 -23.77 -8.33 13.71
CA THR A 370 -24.46 -9.60 13.98
C THR A 370 -25.95 -9.29 14.13
N ASP A 371 -26.79 -9.89 13.29
CA ASP A 371 -28.22 -9.68 13.35
C ASP A 371 -28.77 -10.26 14.67
N PRO A 372 -29.41 -9.45 15.53
CA PRO A 372 -29.91 -9.94 16.82
C PRO A 372 -31.06 -10.95 16.69
N LYS A 373 -31.68 -11.07 15.51
CA LYS A 373 -32.79 -11.99 15.26
C LYS A 373 -32.34 -13.45 15.18
N ASP A 374 -31.25 -13.72 14.48
CA ASP A 374 -30.82 -15.09 14.12
C ASP A 374 -29.29 -15.28 14.13
N SER A 375 -28.55 -14.29 14.62
CA SER A 375 -27.08 -14.27 14.62
C SER A 375 -26.43 -14.36 13.23
N SER A 376 -27.19 -14.12 12.16
CA SER A 376 -26.63 -14.00 10.82
C SER A 376 -25.68 -12.82 10.72
N LEU A 377 -24.74 -12.91 9.77
CA LEU A 377 -23.89 -11.80 9.41
C LEU A 377 -24.68 -10.84 8.52
N ARG A 378 -24.91 -9.61 8.99
CA ARG A 378 -25.58 -8.56 8.21
C ARG A 378 -24.56 -7.53 7.76
N LEU A 379 -24.49 -7.31 6.45
CA LEU A 379 -23.77 -6.19 5.85
C LEU A 379 -24.73 -5.03 5.63
N VAL A 380 -24.25 -3.81 5.86
CA VAL A 380 -24.93 -2.55 5.54
C VAL A 380 -23.94 -1.69 4.81
N PHE A 381 -24.25 -1.27 3.58
CA PHE A 381 -23.29 -0.69 2.66
C PHE A 381 -23.93 0.33 1.72
N THR A 382 -23.10 1.11 1.03
CA THR A 382 -23.58 2.05 0.02
C THR A 382 -23.70 1.38 -1.35
N GLU A 383 -24.85 1.50 -1.99
CA GLU A 383 -24.98 1.27 -3.43
C GLU A 383 -24.70 2.57 -4.17
N PHE A 384 -23.61 2.58 -4.93
CA PHE A 384 -23.28 3.66 -5.85
C PHE A 384 -23.83 3.34 -7.24
N THR A 385 -24.55 4.30 -7.82
CA THR A 385 -25.09 4.23 -9.17
C THR A 385 -24.46 5.31 -10.03
N ASP A 386 -23.84 4.91 -11.13
CA ASP A 386 -23.33 5.83 -12.14
C ASP A 386 -24.49 6.49 -12.89
N THR A 387 -24.77 7.76 -12.55
CA THR A 387 -25.88 8.51 -13.14
C THR A 387 -25.71 8.84 -14.62
N THR A 388 -24.51 8.65 -15.21
CA THR A 388 -24.32 8.78 -16.65
C THR A 388 -24.97 7.62 -17.42
N HIS A 389 -24.92 6.42 -16.84
CA HIS A 389 -25.59 5.21 -17.34
C HIS A 389 -27.06 5.15 -16.87
N HIS A 390 -27.36 5.69 -15.68
CA HIS A 390 -28.69 5.67 -15.06
C HIS A 390 -29.22 7.07 -14.74
N PRO A 391 -29.62 7.86 -15.77
CA PRO A 391 -30.06 9.23 -15.55
C PRO A 391 -31.30 9.29 -14.66
N GLY A 392 -31.23 10.13 -13.62
CA GLY A 392 -32.31 10.32 -12.64
C GLY A 392 -32.26 9.35 -11.45
N ALA A 393 -31.33 8.40 -11.42
CA ALA A 393 -31.06 7.60 -10.22
C ALA A 393 -30.46 8.45 -9.09
N THR A 394 -30.71 8.06 -7.85
CA THR A 394 -30.00 8.60 -6.69
C THR A 394 -28.59 8.02 -6.66
N PRO A 395 -27.52 8.84 -6.71
CA PRO A 395 -26.15 8.32 -6.87
C PRO A 395 -25.71 7.38 -5.74
N GLU A 396 -26.12 7.66 -4.50
CA GLU A 396 -25.69 6.90 -3.33
C GLU A 396 -26.90 6.61 -2.43
N THR A 397 -27.14 5.33 -2.18
CA THR A 397 -28.23 4.83 -1.30
C THR A 397 -27.69 3.78 -0.33
N VAL A 398 -28.38 3.54 0.79
CA VAL A 398 -27.93 2.52 1.78
C VAL A 398 -28.70 1.22 1.57
N TRP A 399 -27.95 0.12 1.47
CA TRP A 399 -28.43 -1.24 1.22
C TRP A 399 -27.99 -2.19 2.32
N THR A 400 -28.60 -3.36 2.37
CA THR A 400 -28.21 -4.45 3.27
C THR A 400 -28.24 -5.81 2.58
N ALA A 401 -27.39 -6.71 3.04
CA ALA A 401 -27.39 -8.13 2.68
C ALA A 401 -27.14 -8.97 3.94
N THR A 402 -27.65 -10.19 3.97
CA THR A 402 -27.49 -11.11 5.11
C THR A 402 -26.91 -12.44 4.67
N SER A 403 -26.06 -13.01 5.51
CA SER A 403 -25.49 -14.33 5.30
C SER A 403 -25.63 -15.20 6.55
N GLY A 404 -26.16 -16.41 6.37
CA GLY A 404 -26.25 -17.41 7.43
C GLY A 404 -24.99 -18.26 7.58
N ASP A 405 -24.18 -18.37 6.53
CA ASP A 405 -22.97 -19.20 6.44
C ASP A 405 -21.67 -18.37 6.40
N GLY A 406 -21.79 -17.04 6.29
CA GLY A 406 -20.68 -16.09 6.19
C GLY A 406 -20.24 -15.81 4.75
N THR A 407 -20.58 -16.65 3.77
CA THR A 407 -20.04 -16.56 2.39
C THR A 407 -21.11 -16.33 1.32
N THR A 408 -22.36 -16.72 1.60
CA THR A 408 -23.48 -16.55 0.68
C THR A 408 -24.36 -15.39 1.17
N PHE A 409 -24.37 -14.29 0.43
CA PHE A 409 -25.11 -13.08 0.80
C PHE A 409 -26.43 -12.99 0.04
N VAL A 410 -27.52 -12.86 0.79
CA VAL A 410 -28.88 -12.69 0.25
C VAL A 410 -29.36 -11.28 0.54
N TYR A 411 -29.85 -10.62 -0.51
CA TYR A 411 -30.47 -9.30 -0.41
C TYR A 411 -31.96 -9.45 -0.06
N PRO A 412 -32.52 -8.62 0.82
CA PRO A 412 -33.97 -8.52 0.97
C PRO A 412 -34.60 -8.17 -0.39
N SER A 413 -35.55 -8.98 -0.87
CA SER A 413 -36.17 -8.85 -2.19
C SER A 413 -36.60 -7.40 -2.45
N ALA A 414 -36.04 -6.75 -3.48
CA ALA A 414 -36.36 -5.37 -3.83
C ALA A 414 -37.86 -5.22 -4.11
N GLY A 415 -38.55 -4.37 -3.35
CA GLY A 415 -39.88 -3.90 -3.71
C GLY A 415 -39.73 -3.04 -4.96
N GLY A 416 -40.31 -3.44 -6.08
CA GLY A 416 -40.23 -2.69 -7.32
C GLY A 416 -40.80 -1.28 -7.17
N GLY A 417 -39.94 -0.27 -7.34
CA GLY A 417 -40.24 1.05 -7.89
C GLY A 417 -41.07 2.04 -7.06
N GLY A 418 -40.51 3.24 -6.87
CA GLY A 418 -41.29 4.46 -6.64
C GLY A 418 -40.77 5.32 -5.48
N GLY A 419 -40.00 6.36 -5.81
CA GLY A 419 -39.58 7.39 -4.86
C GLY A 419 -40.74 8.12 -4.19
N GLY A 420 -40.49 8.56 -2.96
CA GLY A 420 -41.38 9.38 -2.16
C GLY A 420 -40.93 9.39 -0.71
N ASP A 421 -40.28 10.48 -0.30
CA ASP A 421 -39.93 10.91 1.06
C ASP A 421 -40.08 9.88 2.21
N GLY A 422 -38.94 9.27 2.59
CA GLY A 422 -38.70 8.83 3.99
C GLY A 422 -39.42 7.57 4.49
N GLY A 423 -39.93 6.69 3.63
CA GLY A 423 -40.69 5.50 4.04
C GLY A 423 -39.87 4.21 4.19
N ASN A 424 -39.79 3.71 5.43
CA ASN A 424 -39.41 2.37 5.87
C ASN A 424 -39.79 1.23 4.88
N THR A 425 -38.82 0.71 4.13
CA THR A 425 -38.97 -0.50 3.31
C THR A 425 -38.21 -1.66 3.95
N SER A 426 -38.87 -2.81 4.14
CA SER A 426 -38.20 -4.07 4.49
C SER A 426 -37.39 -4.66 3.31
N THR A 427 -37.05 -3.83 2.32
CA THR A 427 -36.46 -4.16 1.03
C THR A 427 -35.38 -3.13 0.73
N ASN A 428 -34.38 -3.50 -0.08
CA ASN A 428 -33.38 -2.53 -0.54
C ASN A 428 -33.96 -1.52 -1.54
N PRO A 429 -33.46 -0.27 -1.58
CA PRO A 429 -32.57 0.34 -0.57
C PRO A 429 -33.27 0.51 0.78
N ILE A 430 -32.55 0.33 1.89
CA ILE A 430 -33.08 0.58 3.24
C ILE A 430 -33.03 2.06 3.63
N ILE A 431 -32.23 2.86 2.92
CA ILE A 431 -32.34 4.33 2.87
C ILE A 431 -32.23 4.75 1.40
N ALA A 432 -33.36 5.11 0.81
CA ALA A 432 -33.47 5.45 -0.61
C ALA A 432 -33.04 6.88 -0.95
N THR A 433 -33.05 7.79 0.02
CA THR A 433 -32.82 9.21 -0.22
C THR A 433 -31.95 9.79 0.90
N PRO A 434 -30.85 10.48 0.56
CA PRO A 434 -30.07 11.23 1.54
C PRO A 434 -30.94 12.23 2.30
N PRO A 435 -30.71 12.46 3.62
CA PRO A 435 -31.37 13.54 4.34
C PRO A 435 -31.11 14.90 3.68
N ALA A 436 -32.02 15.85 3.91
CA ALA A 436 -31.80 17.26 3.53
C ALA A 436 -30.43 17.75 4.04
N ASP A 437 -29.78 18.62 3.27
CA ASP A 437 -28.43 19.15 3.52
C ASP A 437 -27.28 18.13 3.48
N SER A 438 -27.44 17.01 2.77
CA SER A 438 -26.37 16.05 2.40
C SER A 438 -25.94 16.23 0.93
N GLY A 439 -25.78 17.48 0.48
CA GLY A 439 -25.59 17.83 -0.93
C GLY A 439 -24.24 17.41 -1.54
N ASN A 440 -23.29 16.95 -0.73
CA ASN A 440 -21.99 16.50 -1.16
C ASN A 440 -21.69 15.11 -0.58
N GLY A 441 -22.21 14.07 -1.24
CA GLY A 441 -22.05 12.67 -0.85
C GLY A 441 -22.99 12.21 0.28
N PHE A 442 -23.31 10.91 0.30
CA PHE A 442 -24.09 10.21 1.32
C PHE A 442 -23.69 8.71 1.32
N ARG A 443 -22.62 8.36 2.03
CA ARG A 443 -22.04 7.01 1.95
C ARG A 443 -21.37 6.50 3.22
N ASP A 444 -20.94 5.25 3.18
CA ASP A 444 -20.13 4.56 4.18
C ASP A 444 -20.84 4.34 5.53
N PRO A 445 -21.99 3.65 5.54
CA PRO A 445 -22.79 3.43 6.74
C PRO A 445 -22.06 2.57 7.79
N LYS A 446 -21.97 3.07 9.04
CA LYS A 446 -21.47 2.34 10.20
C LYS A 446 -22.55 2.11 11.24
N VAL A 447 -22.95 0.84 11.41
CA VAL A 447 -23.87 0.42 12.47
C VAL A 447 -23.13 0.24 13.80
N PHE A 448 -23.72 0.75 14.88
CA PHE A 448 -23.25 0.59 16.26
C PHE A 448 -24.43 0.37 17.22
N TYR A 449 -24.13 -0.05 18.45
CA TYR A 449 -25.14 -0.23 19.50
C TYR A 449 -24.94 0.82 20.60
N ASP A 450 -25.98 1.60 20.89
CA ASP A 450 -26.00 2.57 21.98
C ASP A 450 -26.67 1.95 23.22
N ALA A 451 -25.88 1.75 24.27
CA ALA A 451 -26.36 1.22 25.54
C ALA A 451 -27.16 2.25 26.37
N GLY A 452 -27.08 3.55 26.03
CA GLY A 452 -27.80 4.61 26.74
C GLY A 452 -29.32 4.53 26.55
N ASP A 453 -29.77 4.13 25.36
CA ASP A 453 -31.18 3.92 25.03
C ASP A 453 -31.50 2.49 24.55
N ASN A 454 -30.52 1.59 24.57
CA ASN A 454 -30.60 0.20 24.15
C ASN A 454 -30.99 -0.01 22.68
N ARG A 455 -30.58 0.90 21.79
CA ARG A 455 -30.90 0.83 20.35
C ARG A 455 -29.67 0.66 19.47
N TYR A 456 -29.86 -0.05 18.36
CA TYR A 456 -28.94 0.05 17.24
C TYR A 456 -29.09 1.41 16.56
N LYS A 457 -27.96 2.00 16.22
CA LYS A 457 -27.85 3.28 15.51
C LYS A 457 -26.89 3.12 14.33
N MET A 458 -27.00 4.02 13.37
CA MET A 458 -26.16 4.02 12.19
C MET A 458 -25.71 5.44 11.89
N VAL A 459 -24.41 5.60 11.66
CA VAL A 459 -23.86 6.83 11.11
C VAL A 459 -23.61 6.68 9.61
N VAL A 460 -23.80 7.75 8.84
CA VAL A 460 -23.51 7.81 7.40
C VAL A 460 -22.77 9.11 7.10
N GLY A 461 -21.72 9.04 6.30
CA GLY A 461 -20.91 10.19 5.93
C GLY A 461 -21.65 11.04 4.91
N SER A 462 -21.61 12.36 5.08
CA SER A 462 -22.08 13.29 4.06
C SER A 462 -21.33 14.62 4.11
N GLY A 463 -21.74 15.55 3.27
CA GLY A 463 -21.14 16.86 3.18
C GLY A 463 -22.11 17.90 2.68
N ASP A 464 -21.73 19.15 2.85
CA ASP A 464 -22.43 20.33 2.34
C ASP A 464 -21.37 21.28 1.79
N ASN A 465 -21.49 21.61 0.50
CA ASN A 465 -20.46 22.32 -0.28
C ASN A 465 -19.97 23.61 0.39
N ASP A 466 -20.81 24.23 1.24
CA ASP A 466 -20.51 25.50 1.90
C ASP A 466 -20.30 25.39 3.42
N LYS A 467 -20.44 24.19 4.02
CA LYS A 467 -20.42 24.02 5.49
C LYS A 467 -19.50 22.90 6.00
N GLY A 468 -18.90 22.11 5.11
CA GLY A 468 -17.99 21.03 5.45
C GLY A 468 -18.64 19.67 5.59
N GLY A 469 -17.81 18.68 5.92
CA GLY A 469 -18.26 17.30 6.17
C GLY A 469 -19.23 17.18 7.35
N LYS A 470 -20.12 16.20 7.23
CA LYS A 470 -21.21 15.90 8.17
C LYS A 470 -21.26 14.39 8.43
N VAL A 471 -21.79 14.05 9.61
CA VAL A 471 -22.16 12.68 9.95
C VAL A 471 -23.63 12.65 10.25
N GLN A 472 -24.40 11.92 9.45
CA GLN A 472 -25.84 11.73 9.61
C GLN A 472 -26.10 10.60 10.59
N LEU A 473 -27.11 10.73 11.46
CA LEU A 473 -27.49 9.73 12.44
C LEU A 473 -28.87 9.15 12.16
N PHE A 474 -28.95 7.83 12.23
CA PHE A 474 -30.19 7.07 12.16
C PHE A 474 -30.30 6.12 13.37
N ALA A 475 -31.52 5.79 13.76
CA ALA A 475 -31.81 4.80 14.80
C ALA A 475 -32.74 3.70 14.26
N ALA A 476 -32.50 2.46 14.66
CA ALA A 476 -33.32 1.34 14.20
C ALA A 476 -34.74 1.43 14.78
N ALA A 477 -35.76 1.34 13.90
CA ALA A 477 -37.18 1.39 14.24
C ALA A 477 -37.76 0.01 14.66
N GLY A 478 -36.91 -0.85 15.24
CA GLY A 478 -37.26 -2.20 15.71
C GLY A 478 -36.60 -3.35 14.94
N SER A 479 -36.12 -3.13 13.71
CA SER A 479 -35.26 -4.07 12.98
C SER A 479 -34.10 -3.33 12.30
N LEU A 480 -33.08 -4.08 11.86
CA LEU A 480 -31.93 -3.53 11.15
C LEU A 480 -32.17 -3.25 9.65
N THR A 481 -33.41 -3.42 9.18
CA THR A 481 -33.83 -3.04 7.81
C THR A 481 -34.65 -1.75 7.79
N THR A 482 -34.94 -1.16 8.95
CA THR A 482 -35.90 -0.05 9.09
C THR A 482 -35.28 1.02 9.99
N TRP A 483 -35.08 2.22 9.46
CA TRP A 483 -34.27 3.25 10.14
C TRP A 483 -35.00 4.60 10.17
N ASP A 484 -35.09 5.19 11.36
CA ASP A 484 -35.59 6.54 11.56
C ASP A 484 -34.42 7.52 11.52
N TYR A 485 -34.53 8.59 10.72
CA TYR A 485 -33.56 9.67 10.73
C TYR A 485 -33.65 10.45 12.05
N VAL A 486 -32.51 10.58 12.74
CA VAL A 486 -32.42 11.29 14.03
C VAL A 486 -32.00 12.74 13.82
N GLY A 487 -31.03 12.97 12.93
CA GLY A 487 -30.44 14.29 12.71
C GLY A 487 -28.97 14.22 12.32
N VAL A 488 -28.31 15.37 12.30
CA VAL A 488 -26.85 15.45 12.13
C VAL A 488 -26.19 15.14 13.48
N LEU A 489 -25.40 14.07 13.54
CA LEU A 489 -24.61 13.70 14.73
C LEU A 489 -23.58 14.79 15.04
N TYR A 490 -22.82 15.16 14.01
CA TYR A 490 -21.71 16.09 14.08
C TYR A 490 -21.45 16.71 12.70
N GLN A 491 -21.00 17.97 12.69
CA GLN A 491 -20.69 18.73 11.49
C GLN A 491 -19.38 19.49 11.69
N GLY A 492 -18.54 19.47 10.66
CA GLY A 492 -17.30 20.24 10.63
C GLY A 492 -17.50 21.72 10.31
N ASP A 493 -16.41 22.45 10.30
CA ASP A 493 -16.33 23.86 9.90
C ASP A 493 -15.79 24.05 8.47
N GLY A 494 -15.63 22.94 7.72
CA GLY A 494 -15.04 22.91 6.39
C GLY A 494 -13.51 22.75 6.35
N SER A 495 -12.79 22.97 7.46
CA SER A 495 -11.32 22.87 7.50
C SER A 495 -10.78 21.46 7.25
N ARG A 496 -11.62 20.43 7.44
CA ARG A 496 -11.31 19.01 7.34
C ARG A 496 -12.01 18.34 6.15
N GLY A 497 -12.33 19.13 5.13
CA GLY A 497 -12.95 18.66 3.89
C GLY A 497 -14.43 18.97 3.78
N ALA A 498 -14.89 19.05 2.53
CA ALA A 498 -16.27 19.35 2.17
C ALA A 498 -17.20 18.12 2.30
N MET A 499 -16.63 16.92 2.41
CA MET A 499 -17.30 15.63 2.59
C MET A 499 -16.46 14.80 3.56
N TRP A 500 -17.12 14.03 4.44
CA TRP A 500 -16.46 13.07 5.31
C TRP A 500 -16.83 11.64 4.94
N GLU A 501 -15.81 10.83 4.74
CA GLU A 501 -15.91 9.42 4.35
C GLU A 501 -15.69 8.51 5.55
N CYS A 502 -16.19 7.28 5.47
CA CYS A 502 -15.94 6.23 6.44
C CYS A 502 -16.15 6.64 7.92
N PRO A 503 -17.27 7.30 8.29
CA PRO A 503 -17.48 7.69 9.67
C PRO A 503 -17.64 6.46 10.57
N ASN A 504 -16.99 6.50 11.71
CA ASN A 504 -16.95 5.42 12.67
C ASN A 504 -17.19 6.00 14.07
N PHE A 505 -18.22 5.53 14.75
CA PHE A 505 -18.66 6.08 16.02
C PHE A 505 -18.82 5.00 17.10
N PHE A 506 -18.18 5.18 18.26
CA PHE A 506 -18.16 4.20 19.35
C PHE A 506 -17.78 4.80 20.70
N PRO A 507 -18.22 4.18 21.81
CA PRO A 507 -17.71 4.52 23.14
C PRO A 507 -16.29 3.96 23.32
N ILE A 508 -15.44 4.69 24.02
CA ILE A 508 -14.10 4.27 24.40
C ILE A 508 -13.84 4.57 25.88
N THR A 509 -13.26 3.62 26.59
CA THR A 509 -13.05 3.70 28.04
C THR A 509 -11.55 3.71 28.36
N SER A 510 -11.16 4.52 29.35
CA SER A 510 -9.80 4.62 29.86
C SER A 510 -9.31 3.28 30.41
N ALA A 511 -7.98 3.14 30.49
CA ALA A 511 -7.39 1.88 30.89
C ALA A 511 -7.77 1.43 32.31
N ASP A 512 -7.98 2.39 33.20
CA ASP A 512 -8.42 2.15 34.57
C ASP A 512 -9.94 1.98 34.73
N GLY A 513 -10.70 2.03 33.63
CA GLY A 513 -12.15 1.88 33.61
C GLY A 513 -12.93 3.07 34.16
N LYS A 514 -12.29 4.17 34.54
CA LYS A 514 -12.94 5.28 35.25
C LYS A 514 -13.58 6.34 34.35
N THR A 515 -13.11 6.44 33.10
CA THR A 515 -13.54 7.48 32.17
C THR A 515 -14.01 6.84 30.87
N THR A 516 -15.27 7.06 30.51
CA THR A 516 -15.80 6.69 29.19
C THR A 516 -16.09 7.96 28.39
N LYS A 517 -15.63 7.98 27.15
CA LYS A 517 -15.89 9.02 26.15
C LYS A 517 -16.45 8.36 24.89
N TRP A 518 -16.86 9.17 23.92
CA TRP A 518 -17.20 8.72 22.58
C TRP A 518 -16.14 9.19 21.59
N ALA A 519 -15.79 8.32 20.66
CA ALA A 519 -14.87 8.61 19.57
C ALA A 519 -15.62 8.58 18.24
N LEU A 520 -15.38 9.60 17.42
CA LEU A 520 -15.76 9.68 16.02
C LEU A 520 -14.47 9.72 15.20
N PHE A 521 -14.29 8.85 14.21
CA PHE A 521 -13.24 9.05 13.21
C PHE A 521 -13.78 8.93 11.80
N TYR A 522 -13.15 9.61 10.85
CA TYR A 522 -13.59 9.75 9.46
C TYR A 522 -12.42 10.19 8.56
N GLY A 523 -12.55 9.90 7.26
CA GLY A 523 -11.70 10.41 6.20
C GLY A 523 -12.13 11.80 5.75
N GLY A 524 -11.19 12.72 5.57
CA GLY A 524 -11.46 14.04 4.99
C GLY A 524 -10.18 14.83 4.72
N ASN A 525 -10.10 15.52 3.57
CA ASN A 525 -8.86 16.13 3.06
C ASN A 525 -7.68 15.14 3.11
N GLU A 526 -7.88 13.93 2.56
CA GLU A 526 -6.84 12.89 2.44
C GLU A 526 -6.20 12.50 3.79
N LYS A 527 -6.93 12.66 4.91
CA LYS A 527 -6.45 12.33 6.26
C LYS A 527 -7.51 11.61 7.05
N ASN A 528 -7.07 10.81 8.03
CA ASN A 528 -7.96 10.13 8.98
C ASN A 528 -8.00 10.91 10.28
N TRP A 529 -9.04 11.71 10.42
CA TRP A 529 -9.29 12.51 11.61
C TRP A 529 -10.00 11.66 12.65
N TYR A 530 -9.74 11.95 13.91
CA TYR A 530 -10.60 11.55 15.01
C TYR A 530 -11.02 12.76 15.85
N GLU A 531 -12.13 12.58 16.52
CA GLU A 531 -12.69 13.44 17.55
C GLU A 531 -13.03 12.58 18.77
N VAL A 532 -12.67 13.02 19.96
CA VAL A 532 -13.09 12.41 21.23
C VAL A 532 -13.92 13.42 22.01
N GLY A 533 -15.02 12.96 22.60
CA GLY A 533 -15.93 13.84 23.32
C GLY A 533 -17.09 13.13 23.99
N THR A 534 -18.24 13.81 24.07
CA THR A 534 -19.46 13.31 24.72
C THR A 534 -20.61 13.16 23.73
N PHE A 535 -21.51 12.23 24.04
CA PHE A 535 -22.69 11.93 23.24
C PHE A 535 -23.90 11.81 24.15
N ASP A 536 -24.97 12.52 23.83
CA ASP A 536 -26.22 12.54 24.62
C ASP A 536 -27.29 11.57 24.07
N GLY A 537 -26.95 10.80 23.04
CA GLY A 537 -27.87 9.91 22.33
C GLY A 537 -28.34 10.44 20.98
N THR A 538 -28.17 11.74 20.70
CA THR A 538 -28.55 12.35 19.41
C THR A 538 -27.45 13.24 18.82
N THR A 539 -26.70 13.97 19.64
CA THR A 539 -25.66 14.90 19.22
C THR A 539 -24.32 14.58 19.87
N PHE A 540 -23.24 14.71 19.09
CA PHE A 540 -21.88 14.54 19.57
C PHE A 540 -21.19 15.89 19.76
N GLN A 541 -20.58 16.07 20.93
CA GLN A 541 -19.80 17.26 21.27
C GLN A 541 -18.33 16.89 21.32
N SER A 542 -17.55 17.36 20.35
CA SER A 542 -16.09 17.17 20.32
C SER A 542 -15.42 17.95 21.45
N GLU A 543 -14.43 17.31 22.08
CA GLU A 543 -13.54 17.91 23.07
C GLU A 543 -12.07 17.88 22.62
N LYS A 544 -11.70 16.90 21.79
CA LYS A 544 -10.32 16.67 21.35
C LYS A 544 -10.28 16.13 19.92
N VAL A 545 -9.60 16.84 19.04
CA VAL A 545 -9.34 16.44 17.65
C VAL A 545 -7.90 15.93 17.49
N GLY A 546 -7.69 14.98 16.58
CA GLY A 546 -6.36 14.53 16.17
C GLY A 546 -6.39 13.70 14.90
N LEU A 547 -5.25 13.11 14.54
CA LEU A 547 -5.14 12.16 13.43
C LEU A 547 -4.96 10.75 13.99
N LEU A 548 -5.63 9.77 13.37
CA LEU A 548 -5.43 8.35 13.68
C LEU A 548 -4.04 7.87 13.29
N ASP A 549 -3.48 8.47 12.25
CA ASP A 549 -2.15 8.20 11.72
C ASP A 549 -1.61 9.49 11.06
N TYR A 550 -0.33 9.76 11.25
CA TYR A 550 0.33 10.96 10.72
C TYR A 550 1.11 10.69 9.43
N GLY A 551 1.23 9.42 9.01
CA GLY A 551 1.82 9.04 7.73
C GLY A 551 0.85 9.26 6.56
N PRO A 552 1.36 9.14 5.33
CA PRO A 552 0.57 9.34 4.10
C PRO A 552 -0.42 8.21 3.82
N ASP A 553 -0.10 6.98 4.25
CA ASP A 553 -0.74 5.76 3.75
C ASP A 553 -1.57 5.08 4.84
N PHE A 554 -2.55 5.80 5.37
CA PHE A 554 -3.56 5.23 6.27
C PHE A 554 -4.88 5.94 6.05
N TYR A 555 -5.68 5.43 5.11
CA TYR A 555 -6.98 5.98 4.75
C TYR A 555 -8.19 5.06 5.05
N ALA A 556 -9.40 5.62 5.02
CA ALA A 556 -10.66 4.90 5.16
C ALA A 556 -10.71 3.90 6.34
N ALA A 557 -10.17 4.27 7.50
CA ALA A 557 -10.15 3.38 8.64
C ALA A 557 -11.57 2.91 9.01
N GLN A 558 -11.69 1.68 9.50
CA GLN A 558 -12.92 1.12 10.06
C GLN A 558 -12.64 0.49 11.42
N TYR A 559 -13.54 0.67 12.39
CA TYR A 559 -13.44 -0.02 13.69
C TYR A 559 -14.34 -1.24 13.76
N TYR A 560 -14.01 -2.14 14.66
CA TYR A 560 -14.94 -3.14 15.17
C TYR A 560 -14.61 -3.49 16.62
N GLN A 561 -15.63 -3.93 17.34
CA GLN A 561 -15.48 -4.39 18.71
C GLN A 561 -15.20 -5.90 18.70
N GLU A 562 -14.14 -6.34 19.38
CA GLU A 562 -13.80 -7.77 19.42
C GLU A 562 -14.93 -8.62 20.04
N GLY A 563 -15.61 -8.11 21.08
CA GLY A 563 -16.77 -8.78 21.66
C GLY A 563 -18.07 -8.59 20.87
N GLY A 564 -18.05 -7.90 19.72
CA GLY A 564 -19.21 -7.53 18.94
C GLY A 564 -19.89 -6.23 19.41
N VAL A 565 -20.55 -5.56 18.47
CA VAL A 565 -21.39 -4.36 18.70
C VAL A 565 -22.84 -4.78 18.97
N ALA A 566 -23.06 -5.46 20.10
CA ALA A 566 -24.36 -6.02 20.47
C ALA A 566 -24.71 -5.71 21.94
N PRO A 567 -25.99 -5.85 22.35
CA PRO A 567 -26.37 -5.82 23.76
C PRO A 567 -25.49 -6.76 24.60
N PRO A 568 -25.24 -6.47 25.89
CA PRO A 568 -24.33 -7.26 26.72
C PRO A 568 -24.58 -8.78 26.72
N ALA A 569 -25.85 -9.21 26.65
CA ALA A 569 -26.23 -10.63 26.60
C ALA A 569 -25.88 -11.34 25.28
N GLN A 570 -25.54 -10.59 24.22
CA GLN A 570 -25.20 -11.10 22.89
C GLN A 570 -23.74 -10.85 22.52
N LYS A 571 -22.93 -10.29 23.44
CA LYS A 571 -21.50 -10.11 23.23
C LYS A 571 -20.76 -11.44 23.33
N SER A 572 -19.74 -11.60 22.49
CA SER A 572 -18.88 -12.79 22.49
C SER A 572 -18.14 -12.94 23.83
N THR A 573 -18.17 -14.14 24.41
CA THR A 573 -17.45 -14.48 25.65
C THR A 573 -15.97 -14.81 25.43
N SER A 574 -15.53 -14.88 24.17
CA SER A 574 -14.16 -15.17 23.74
C SER A 574 -13.38 -13.90 23.34
N ALA A 575 -13.83 -12.73 23.81
CA ALA A 575 -13.08 -11.49 23.69
C ALA A 575 -11.85 -11.52 24.62
N SER A 576 -10.70 -11.05 24.13
CA SER A 576 -9.53 -10.90 24.99
C SER A 576 -9.80 -9.83 26.04
N ALA A 577 -9.28 -10.02 27.26
CA ALA A 577 -9.23 -8.96 28.24
C ALA A 577 -8.54 -7.74 27.61
N SER A 578 -9.23 -6.60 27.56
CA SER A 578 -8.70 -5.37 26.99
C SER A 578 -7.96 -4.58 28.06
N SER A 579 -7.04 -3.73 27.61
CA SER A 579 -6.44 -2.72 28.47
C SER A 579 -7.44 -1.64 28.93
N GLY A 580 -8.70 -1.66 28.47
CA GLY A 580 -9.70 -0.57 28.60
C GLY A 580 -11.07 -0.95 29.18
N GLY A 581 -11.17 -1.98 30.03
CA GLY A 581 -12.20 -2.09 31.08
C GLY A 581 -13.70 -2.08 30.70
N GLY A 582 -14.09 -2.15 29.44
CA GLY A 582 -15.47 -1.90 29.00
C GLY A 582 -16.28 -3.12 28.58
N GLY A 583 -16.26 -4.24 29.33
CA GLY A 583 -17.20 -5.38 29.21
C GLY A 583 -17.42 -6.06 27.83
N GLY A 584 -16.80 -5.60 26.75
CA GLY A 584 -17.03 -6.03 25.36
C GLY A 584 -15.75 -6.24 24.56
N GLY A 585 -14.61 -6.42 25.23
CA GLY A 585 -13.31 -6.67 24.57
C GLY A 585 -12.58 -5.43 24.08
N ARG A 586 -11.62 -5.62 23.19
CA ARG A 586 -10.81 -4.57 22.57
C ARG A 586 -11.59 -3.82 21.49
N VAL A 587 -11.32 -2.52 21.34
CA VAL A 587 -11.70 -1.74 20.15
C VAL A 587 -10.59 -1.93 19.14
N LEU A 588 -10.90 -2.54 18.00
CA LEU A 588 -9.94 -2.84 16.95
C LEU A 588 -10.22 -1.99 15.72
N ALA A 589 -9.18 -1.66 14.96
CA ALA A 589 -9.30 -0.95 13.70
C ALA A 589 -8.33 -1.48 12.66
N ILE A 590 -8.74 -1.35 11.39
CA ILE A 590 -7.91 -1.59 10.20
C ILE A 590 -8.15 -0.39 9.29
N GLY A 591 -7.10 0.10 8.64
CA GLY A 591 -7.18 1.15 7.62
C GLY A 591 -6.54 0.69 6.33
N TRP A 592 -7.00 1.26 5.22
CA TRP A 592 -6.36 1.07 3.92
C TRP A 592 -4.98 1.69 3.97
N MET A 593 -3.96 0.89 3.69
CA MET A 593 -2.60 1.37 3.50
C MET A 593 -2.49 1.99 2.11
N GLY A 594 -2.93 3.24 2.03
CA GLY A 594 -3.02 4.04 0.81
C GLY A 594 -3.83 5.30 1.06
N ASN A 595 -3.95 6.13 0.02
CA ASN A 595 -4.69 7.38 0.06
C ASN A 595 -5.19 7.76 -1.35
N TRP A 596 -6.20 8.64 -1.43
CA TRP A 596 -6.76 9.14 -2.69
C TRP A 596 -5.96 10.27 -3.31
N ASP A 597 -4.99 10.82 -2.58
CA ASP A 597 -4.04 11.75 -3.18
C ASP A 597 -3.45 11.10 -4.44
N GLN A 598 -3.47 11.83 -5.55
CA GLN A 598 -2.92 11.42 -6.84
C GLN A 598 -1.42 11.08 -6.75
N ASN A 599 -0.80 11.33 -5.59
CA ASN A 599 0.57 11.03 -5.24
C ASN A 599 0.83 9.58 -4.72
N ALA A 600 -0.18 8.75 -4.46
CA ALA A 600 0.04 7.35 -4.04
C ALA A 600 0.50 6.46 -5.23
N ARG A 601 1.82 6.40 -5.46
CA ARG A 601 2.43 5.56 -6.52
C ARG A 601 2.32 4.07 -6.18
N PHE A 602 1.40 3.36 -6.83
CA PHE A 602 1.23 1.90 -6.72
C PHE A 602 2.12 1.16 -7.72
N VAL A 603 3.41 1.06 -7.41
CA VAL A 603 4.41 0.32 -8.19
C VAL A 603 3.98 -1.13 -8.43
N SER A 604 3.25 -1.71 -7.48
CA SER A 604 2.67 -3.05 -7.56
C SER A 604 1.70 -3.27 -8.72
N ARG A 605 1.18 -2.22 -9.38
CA ARG A 605 0.34 -2.35 -10.59
C ARG A 605 1.04 -3.12 -11.70
N LEU A 606 2.36 -2.97 -11.80
CA LEU A 606 3.21 -3.74 -12.71
C LEU A 606 3.13 -5.25 -12.42
N ASN A 607 2.92 -5.61 -11.15
CA ASN A 607 2.66 -6.97 -10.68
C ASN A 607 1.17 -7.30 -10.61
N GLY A 608 0.29 -6.51 -11.22
CA GLY A 608 -1.15 -6.77 -11.32
C GLY A 608 -1.93 -6.71 -10.00
N TRP A 609 -1.42 -6.05 -8.96
CA TRP A 609 -2.17 -5.79 -7.73
C TRP A 609 -1.93 -4.36 -7.19
N ALA A 610 -2.87 -3.81 -6.45
CA ALA A 610 -2.74 -2.49 -5.82
C ALA A 610 -3.56 -2.39 -4.54
N GLY A 611 -3.03 -1.66 -3.56
CA GLY A 611 -3.61 -1.50 -2.24
C GLY A 611 -3.31 -2.66 -1.28
N ALA A 612 -3.31 -2.32 0.01
CA ALA A 612 -3.20 -3.27 1.12
C ALA A 612 -3.97 -2.74 2.33
N GLN A 613 -4.26 -3.60 3.29
CA GLN A 613 -4.74 -3.18 4.61
C GLN A 613 -3.58 -3.10 5.58
N GLY A 614 -3.55 -2.06 6.43
CA GLY A 614 -2.63 -1.97 7.56
C GLY A 614 -2.83 -3.12 8.56
N VAL A 615 -1.90 -3.30 9.48
CA VAL A 615 -2.09 -4.31 10.54
C VAL A 615 -3.32 -3.99 11.39
N THR A 616 -3.92 -5.02 12.00
CA THR A 616 -4.97 -4.80 13.00
C THR A 616 -4.41 -4.04 14.20
N ARG A 617 -5.01 -2.90 14.52
CA ARG A 617 -4.64 -2.03 15.64
C ARG A 617 -5.64 -2.11 16.78
N GLU A 618 -5.18 -2.09 18.03
CA GLU A 618 -6.01 -1.79 19.20
C GLU A 618 -6.04 -0.29 19.43
N LEU A 619 -7.24 0.29 19.50
CA LEU A 619 -7.48 1.68 19.84
C LEU A 619 -7.68 1.85 21.35
N PHE A 620 -7.14 2.94 21.92
CA PHE A 620 -7.26 3.23 23.34
C PHE A 620 -7.37 4.73 23.63
N LEU A 621 -8.06 5.08 24.73
CA LEU A 621 -8.15 6.45 25.21
C LEU A 621 -6.83 6.84 25.90
N LYS A 622 -6.16 7.87 25.39
CA LYS A 622 -4.93 8.42 25.96
C LYS A 622 -5.23 9.26 27.21
N ALA A 623 -4.21 9.47 28.04
CA ALA A 623 -4.31 10.30 29.23
C ALA A 623 -4.67 11.78 28.92
N ASP A 624 -4.31 12.28 27.73
CA ASP A 624 -4.64 13.64 27.26
C ASP A 624 -6.06 13.77 26.70
N GLY A 625 -6.88 12.72 26.81
CA GLY A 625 -8.24 12.66 26.27
C GLY A 625 -8.32 12.37 24.77
N GLY A 626 -7.19 12.21 24.07
CA GLY A 626 -7.17 11.84 22.66
C GLY A 626 -7.24 10.32 22.43
N LEU A 627 -7.27 9.93 21.17
CA LEU A 627 -7.25 8.54 20.73
C LEU A 627 -5.82 8.11 20.36
N GLY A 628 -5.40 6.94 20.81
CA GLY A 628 -4.12 6.33 20.47
C GLY A 628 -4.32 4.96 19.84
N SER A 629 -3.34 4.49 19.09
CA SER A 629 -3.35 3.16 18.47
C SER A 629 -2.05 2.39 18.72
N ARG A 630 -2.14 1.06 18.72
CA ARG A 630 -0.98 0.16 18.79
C ARG A 630 -1.29 -1.13 18.02
N PRO A 631 -0.29 -1.85 17.48
CA PRO A 631 -0.54 -3.16 16.87
C PRO A 631 -1.06 -4.15 17.92
N ILE A 632 -1.96 -5.06 17.52
CA ILE A 632 -2.42 -6.12 18.42
C ILE A 632 -1.27 -7.06 18.81
N ALA A 633 -1.30 -7.59 20.03
CA ALA A 633 -0.25 -8.50 20.53
C ALA A 633 -0.07 -9.76 19.68
N GLN A 634 -1.14 -10.19 18.99
CA GLN A 634 -1.16 -11.34 18.08
C GLN A 634 -0.15 -11.20 16.92
N ILE A 635 0.29 -9.98 16.57
CA ILE A 635 1.34 -9.77 15.56
C ILE A 635 2.62 -10.56 15.88
N SER A 636 2.91 -10.84 17.16
CA SER A 636 4.03 -11.68 17.57
C SER A 636 3.99 -13.12 17.01
N SER A 637 2.82 -13.61 16.60
CA SER A 637 2.67 -14.92 15.96
C SER A 637 3.37 -15.01 14.60
N LEU A 638 3.70 -13.87 13.98
CA LEU A 638 4.46 -13.81 12.74
C LEU A 638 5.94 -14.10 12.94
N ALA A 639 6.46 -14.14 14.16
CA ALA A 639 7.89 -14.39 14.39
C ALA A 639 8.34 -15.70 13.70
N SER A 640 9.17 -15.59 12.67
CA SER A 640 9.63 -16.73 11.85
C SER A 640 10.96 -17.31 12.32
N GLY A 641 11.56 -16.73 13.36
CA GLY A 641 12.83 -17.16 13.90
C GLY A 641 13.18 -16.47 15.21
N SER A 642 14.39 -16.74 15.70
CA SER A 642 14.94 -16.04 16.85
C SER A 642 15.22 -14.57 16.53
N GLN A 643 15.28 -13.74 17.56
CA GLN A 643 15.77 -12.36 17.45
C GLN A 643 17.16 -12.35 16.77
N ILE A 644 17.28 -11.64 15.65
CA ILE A 644 18.51 -11.58 14.84
C ILE A 644 19.42 -10.41 15.21
N GLY A 645 18.94 -9.50 16.06
CA GLY A 645 19.66 -8.28 16.43
C GLY A 645 19.01 -7.54 17.60
N GLY A 646 19.78 -6.67 18.25
CA GLY A 646 19.30 -5.84 19.37
C GLY A 646 20.10 -6.03 20.67
N THR A 647 19.53 -5.60 21.78
CA THR A 647 20.14 -5.65 23.11
C THR A 647 19.08 -5.71 24.21
N SER A 648 19.35 -6.48 25.27
CA SER A 648 18.58 -6.42 26.53
C SER A 648 19.29 -5.62 27.62
N LYS A 649 20.45 -5.04 27.31
CA LYS A 649 21.26 -4.19 28.18
C LYS A 649 21.44 -2.83 27.53
N THR A 650 21.85 -1.84 28.33
CA THR A 650 22.20 -0.51 27.82
C THR A 650 23.27 -0.59 26.72
N LYS A 651 23.02 0.09 25.61
CA LYS A 651 23.93 0.27 24.48
C LYS A 651 24.04 1.77 24.20
N ASP A 652 25.26 2.29 24.30
CA ASP A 652 25.57 3.66 23.91
C ASP A 652 26.03 3.68 22.45
N VAL A 653 25.43 4.58 21.68
CA VAL A 653 25.86 4.94 20.33
C VAL A 653 26.54 6.29 20.42
N SER A 654 27.86 6.30 20.19
CA SER A 654 28.69 7.49 20.29
C SER A 654 28.32 8.53 19.21
N ALA A 655 28.59 9.81 19.50
CA ALA A 655 28.36 10.91 18.56
C ALA A 655 28.99 10.64 17.19
N GLY A 656 28.25 10.93 16.12
CA GLY A 656 28.70 10.72 14.74
C GLY A 656 28.89 9.26 14.35
N SER A 657 28.41 8.31 15.17
CA SER A 657 28.51 6.87 14.92
C SER A 657 27.12 6.24 14.72
N SER A 658 27.11 5.03 14.17
CA SER A 658 25.91 4.21 14.05
C SER A 658 26.13 2.84 14.70
N TRP A 659 25.04 2.22 15.13
CA TRP A 659 25.00 0.83 15.55
C TRP A 659 24.09 0.05 14.59
N THR A 660 24.69 -0.84 13.82
CA THR A 660 23.93 -1.82 13.03
C THR A 660 23.30 -2.84 13.96
N VAL A 661 21.97 -2.85 14.00
CA VAL A 661 21.17 -3.77 14.83
C VAL A 661 21.14 -5.14 14.17
N GLY A 662 20.91 -5.19 12.86
CA GLY A 662 20.83 -6.40 12.05
C GLY A 662 20.31 -6.10 10.63
N SER A 663 19.96 -7.15 9.90
CA SER A 663 19.44 -7.05 8.52
C SER A 663 18.17 -7.88 8.33
N SER A 664 17.06 -7.21 8.04
CA SER A 664 15.81 -7.78 7.54
C SER A 664 14.97 -6.68 6.87
N ASN A 665 14.27 -7.00 5.80
CA ASN A 665 13.22 -6.17 5.20
C ASN A 665 11.81 -6.66 5.55
N GLN A 666 11.71 -7.67 6.42
CA GLN A 666 10.46 -8.26 6.90
C GLN A 666 10.63 -8.61 8.38
N ALA A 667 10.30 -7.68 9.27
CA ALA A 667 10.57 -7.81 10.70
C ALA A 667 9.75 -6.84 11.55
N GLN A 668 9.62 -7.17 12.83
CA GLN A 668 9.36 -6.18 13.86
C GLN A 668 10.68 -5.72 14.49
N PHE A 669 10.88 -4.41 14.54
CA PHE A 669 11.93 -3.77 15.31
C PHE A 669 11.32 -2.97 16.46
N THR A 670 11.62 -3.38 17.69
CA THR A 670 11.26 -2.61 18.90
C THR A 670 12.51 -1.98 19.49
N VAL A 671 12.43 -0.73 19.91
CA VAL A 671 13.56 0.00 20.50
C VAL A 671 13.08 0.98 21.55
N THR A 672 13.84 1.06 22.65
CA THR A 672 13.59 1.97 23.76
C THR A 672 14.84 2.80 24.04
N PHE A 673 14.66 4.12 24.05
CA PHE A 673 15.69 5.10 24.32
C PHE A 673 15.50 5.74 25.69
N ASP A 674 16.59 5.91 26.43
CA ASP A 674 16.62 6.76 27.63
C ASP A 674 16.96 8.19 27.20
N LEU A 675 15.95 9.06 27.21
CA LEU A 675 16.08 10.46 26.79
C LEU A 675 16.85 11.30 27.80
N ALA A 676 16.84 10.94 29.08
CA ALA A 676 17.57 11.67 30.12
C ALA A 676 19.08 11.47 29.98
N SER A 677 19.50 10.26 29.62
CA SER A 677 20.91 9.93 29.36
C SER A 677 21.39 10.20 27.94
N THR A 678 20.48 10.43 26.99
CA THR A 678 20.82 10.74 25.60
C THR A 678 21.19 12.21 25.47
N SER A 679 22.45 12.50 25.11
CA SER A 679 22.92 13.88 24.93
C SER A 679 22.70 14.42 23.51
N ALA A 680 22.53 13.54 22.52
CA ALA A 680 22.11 13.94 21.18
C ALA A 680 20.72 14.56 21.21
N ASN A 681 20.51 15.65 20.48
CA ASN A 681 19.17 16.24 20.32
C ASN A 681 18.30 15.45 19.33
N ILE A 682 18.95 14.78 18.38
CA ILE A 682 18.32 13.99 17.32
C ILE A 682 18.67 12.52 17.53
N ILE A 683 17.66 11.67 17.50
CA ILE A 683 17.78 10.21 17.54
C ILE A 683 17.24 9.67 16.22
N THR A 684 18.03 8.90 15.48
CA THR A 684 17.61 8.38 14.17
C THR A 684 17.63 6.86 14.17
N VAL A 685 16.55 6.24 13.72
CA VAL A 685 16.49 4.83 13.33
C VAL A 685 16.46 4.76 11.81
N LYS A 686 17.45 4.10 11.21
CA LYS A 686 17.49 3.82 9.77
C LYS A 686 16.96 2.42 9.51
N VAL A 687 16.03 2.29 8.57
CA VAL A 687 15.48 1.01 8.10
C VAL A 687 15.52 0.93 6.59
N PHE A 688 15.42 -0.28 6.02
CA PHE A 688 15.63 -0.52 4.59
C PHE A 688 16.99 -0.01 4.06
N GLY A 689 18.00 0.04 4.93
CA GLY A 689 19.30 0.59 4.59
C GLY A 689 20.10 -0.28 3.62
N VAL A 690 20.89 0.33 2.74
CA VAL A 690 21.83 -0.37 1.86
C VAL A 690 23.27 -0.13 2.32
N ALA A 691 23.92 -1.16 2.88
CA ALA A 691 25.29 -1.01 3.40
C ALA A 691 26.30 -0.55 2.32
N ALA A 692 26.11 -0.98 1.07
CA ALA A 692 26.98 -0.64 -0.05
C ALA A 692 26.85 0.82 -0.54
N SER A 693 25.81 1.56 -0.17
CA SER A 693 25.70 3.00 -0.46
C SER A 693 26.34 3.87 0.63
N GLY A 694 27.12 3.28 1.55
CA GLY A 694 27.58 3.98 2.73
C GLY A 694 26.46 4.37 3.70
N GLY A 695 25.31 3.70 3.60
CA GLY A 695 24.14 3.95 4.45
C GLY A 695 23.40 5.26 4.15
N SER A 696 23.59 5.83 2.96
CA SER A 696 22.83 7.00 2.49
C SER A 696 21.44 6.62 2.01
N ASP A 697 21.30 5.42 1.45
CA ASP A 697 20.01 4.86 1.02
C ASP A 697 19.34 4.17 2.19
N ALA A 698 18.27 4.77 2.73
CA ALA A 698 17.48 4.28 3.84
C ALA A 698 16.17 5.09 4.00
N VAL A 699 15.21 4.50 4.70
CA VAL A 699 14.11 5.23 5.34
C VAL A 699 14.56 5.66 6.74
N LEU A 700 14.29 6.92 7.10
CA LEU A 700 14.70 7.49 8.38
C LEU A 700 13.48 7.70 9.28
N VAL A 701 13.59 7.23 10.52
CA VAL A 701 12.65 7.53 11.61
C VAL A 701 13.38 8.32 12.67
N THR A 702 13.10 9.61 12.76
CA THR A 702 13.89 10.58 13.51
C THR A 702 13.07 11.20 14.63
N TYR A 703 13.57 11.18 15.86
CA TYR A 703 12.98 11.88 16.99
C TYR A 703 13.83 13.10 17.37
N ASN A 704 13.20 14.28 17.40
CA ASN A 704 13.81 15.52 17.87
C ASN A 704 13.35 15.80 19.29
N LYS A 705 14.29 15.74 20.25
CA LYS A 705 14.01 15.96 21.67
C LYS A 705 13.59 17.39 22.00
N ALA A 706 14.13 18.39 21.30
CA ALA A 706 13.83 19.80 21.57
C ALA A 706 12.40 20.18 21.16
N THR A 707 11.85 19.50 20.15
CA THR A 707 10.50 19.78 19.62
C THR A 707 9.50 18.66 19.91
N GLU A 708 9.93 17.58 20.58
CA GLU A 708 9.13 16.39 20.88
C GLU A 708 8.39 15.85 19.64
N THR A 709 9.13 15.77 18.52
CA THR A 709 8.57 15.44 17.21
C THR A 709 9.21 14.16 16.68
N LEU A 710 8.37 13.20 16.27
CA LEU A 710 8.77 12.02 15.52
C LEU A 710 8.51 12.27 14.03
N THR A 711 9.51 12.01 13.19
CA THR A 711 9.47 12.23 11.74
C THR A 711 9.79 10.95 11.01
N LEU A 712 8.94 10.58 10.05
CA LEU A 712 9.18 9.53 9.06
C LEU A 712 9.60 10.20 7.75
N ASP A 713 10.75 9.81 7.22
CA ASP A 713 11.34 10.36 6.00
C ASP A 713 11.75 9.25 5.04
N THR A 714 11.10 9.22 3.87
CA THR A 714 11.36 8.25 2.79
C THR A 714 12.15 8.88 1.63
N THR A 715 12.55 10.16 1.72
CA THR A 715 13.22 10.89 0.62
C THR A 715 14.63 10.39 0.29
N HIS A 716 15.25 9.66 1.22
CA HIS A 716 16.56 9.07 1.05
C HIS A 716 16.52 7.61 0.60
N ALA A 717 15.36 6.98 0.54
CA ALA A 717 15.25 5.61 0.07
C ALA A 717 15.26 5.59 -1.46
N SER A 718 16.22 4.89 -2.08
CA SER A 718 16.15 4.58 -3.50
C SER A 718 14.93 3.69 -3.71
N SER A 719 13.81 4.31 -4.03
CA SER A 719 12.53 3.64 -4.10
C SER A 719 11.73 4.14 -5.28
N TYR A 720 10.92 3.24 -5.85
CA TYR A 720 10.03 3.56 -6.97
C TYR A 720 8.78 4.35 -6.53
N GLY A 721 8.66 4.62 -5.23
CA GLY A 721 7.49 5.21 -4.59
C GLY A 721 7.41 6.72 -4.66
N TRP A 722 6.52 7.26 -3.84
CA TRP A 722 6.43 8.69 -3.57
C TRP A 722 7.24 9.05 -2.32
N PRO A 723 8.47 9.58 -2.46
CA PRO A 723 9.25 10.01 -1.31
C PRO A 723 8.60 11.22 -0.61
N GLY A 724 8.68 11.27 0.70
CA GLY A 724 8.20 12.40 1.48
C GLY A 724 8.62 12.38 2.93
N THR A 725 8.19 13.39 3.67
CA THR A 725 8.50 13.55 5.09
C THR A 725 7.23 13.89 5.86
N TRP A 726 6.93 13.12 6.91
CA TRP A 726 5.74 13.27 7.73
C TRP A 726 6.11 13.29 9.20
N SER A 727 5.46 14.16 9.98
CA SER A 727 5.84 14.41 11.36
C SER A 727 4.65 14.39 12.30
N ALA A 728 4.86 13.89 13.51
CA ALA A 728 3.87 13.78 14.56
C ALA A 728 4.44 14.23 15.91
N PRO A 729 3.64 14.93 16.75
CA PRO A 729 4.05 15.22 18.12
C PRO A 729 4.03 13.94 18.95
N VAL A 730 5.15 13.62 19.60
CA VAL A 730 5.29 12.49 20.53
C VAL A 730 5.84 13.04 21.84
N ILE A 731 4.91 13.38 22.73
CA ILE A 731 5.23 13.94 24.04
C ILE A 731 5.43 12.78 25.01
N VAL A 732 6.68 12.49 25.33
CA VAL A 732 7.06 11.43 26.27
C VAL A 732 6.69 11.86 27.69
N ASP A 733 6.21 10.91 28.49
CA ASP A 733 5.84 11.19 29.88
C ASP A 733 7.06 11.41 30.79
N SER A 734 6.82 11.57 32.09
CA SER A 734 7.87 11.78 33.09
C SER A 734 8.93 10.66 33.19
N SER A 735 8.72 9.50 32.57
CA SER A 735 9.71 8.43 32.48
C SER A 735 10.92 8.79 31.62
N ASN A 736 10.84 9.85 30.80
CA ASN A 736 11.88 10.24 29.85
C ASN A 736 12.32 9.07 28.96
N THR A 737 11.38 8.19 28.61
CA THR A 737 11.65 6.98 27.83
C THR A 737 10.86 7.01 26.53
N LEU A 738 11.55 7.09 25.39
CA LEU A 738 10.92 6.94 24.08
C LEU A 738 10.94 5.47 23.67
N SER A 739 9.78 4.86 23.45
CA SER A 739 9.68 3.50 22.92
C SER A 739 8.97 3.47 21.59
N LEU A 740 9.61 2.84 20.59
CA LEU A 740 9.09 2.71 19.24
C LEU A 740 8.95 1.22 18.86
N THR A 741 7.89 0.91 18.12
CA THR A 741 7.71 -0.36 17.40
C THR A 741 7.61 -0.03 15.92
N LEU A 742 8.52 -0.56 15.12
CA LEU A 742 8.53 -0.45 13.66
C LEU A 742 8.16 -1.83 13.10
N LEU A 743 7.11 -1.89 12.29
CA LEU A 743 6.73 -3.08 11.53
C LEU A 743 7.18 -2.87 10.08
N MET A 744 8.22 -3.59 9.68
CA MET A 744 8.80 -3.56 8.34
C MET A 744 8.29 -4.74 7.53
N ASP A 745 7.63 -4.47 6.42
CA ASP A 745 7.28 -5.48 5.41
C ASP A 745 7.99 -5.15 4.09
N ARG A 746 7.94 -6.06 3.11
CA ARG A 746 8.73 -5.95 1.87
C ARG A 746 8.60 -4.60 1.17
N SER A 747 7.44 -3.96 1.29
CA SER A 747 7.17 -2.64 0.72
C SER A 747 6.44 -1.68 1.66
N SER A 748 6.51 -1.84 2.98
CA SER A 748 5.84 -0.91 3.89
C SER A 748 6.53 -0.74 5.22
N LEU A 749 6.24 0.39 5.86
CA LEU A 749 6.66 0.69 7.21
C LEU A 749 5.50 1.27 8.01
N GLU A 750 5.14 0.61 9.12
CA GLU A 750 4.28 1.17 10.17
C GLU A 750 5.12 1.45 11.42
N VAL A 751 5.12 2.68 11.90
CA VAL A 751 5.82 3.13 13.11
C VAL A 751 4.79 3.43 14.19
N PHE A 752 4.99 2.91 15.40
CA PHE A 752 4.15 3.15 16.56
C PHE A 752 4.98 3.61 17.76
N SER A 753 4.58 4.69 18.41
CA SER A 753 5.13 5.10 19.71
C SER A 753 4.30 4.50 20.86
N ALA A 754 4.91 4.35 22.04
CA ALA A 754 4.19 3.86 23.23
C ALA A 754 3.06 4.81 23.68
N GLU A 755 3.16 6.09 23.33
CA GLU A 755 2.20 7.16 23.58
C GLU A 755 0.96 7.06 22.66
N GLY A 756 0.96 6.12 21.72
CA GLY A 756 -0.18 5.82 20.84
C GLY A 756 -0.20 6.59 19.53
N VAL A 757 0.93 7.20 19.14
CA VAL A 757 1.10 7.88 17.86
C VAL A 757 1.57 6.87 16.81
N SER A 758 1.04 6.96 15.58
CA SER A 758 1.46 6.11 14.47
C SER A 758 1.74 6.89 13.19
N LEU A 759 2.67 6.35 12.38
CA LEU A 759 2.96 6.81 11.02
C LEU A 759 3.07 5.60 10.09
N THR A 760 2.33 5.61 8.99
CA THR A 760 2.31 4.52 7.99
C THR A 760 2.71 5.03 6.61
N ALA A 761 3.64 4.36 5.96
CA ALA A 761 4.02 4.67 4.58
C ALA A 761 4.32 3.40 3.77
N TRP A 762 3.99 3.43 2.49
CA TRP A 762 4.61 2.58 1.48
C TRP A 762 6.10 2.91 1.38
N VAL A 763 6.89 1.86 1.23
CA VAL A 763 8.32 1.93 0.93
C VAL A 763 8.52 1.02 -0.27
N TRP A 764 9.13 1.46 -1.36
CA TRP A 764 9.31 0.59 -2.54
C TRP A 764 10.78 0.32 -2.79
N PRO A 765 11.48 -0.50 -1.98
CA PRO A 765 12.93 -0.63 -2.08
C PRO A 765 13.35 -1.02 -3.49
N LYS A 766 14.28 -0.27 -4.08
CA LYS A 766 14.82 -0.54 -5.41
C LYS A 766 15.69 -1.79 -5.44
N TYR A 767 16.40 -2.07 -4.34
CA TYR A 767 17.43 -3.10 -4.27
C TYR A 767 17.08 -4.24 -3.30
N VAL A 768 17.51 -5.45 -3.62
CA VAL A 768 17.42 -6.64 -2.74
C VAL A 768 18.20 -6.41 -1.43
N GLN A 769 19.24 -5.60 -1.49
CA GLN A 769 20.12 -5.26 -0.37
C GLN A 769 19.53 -4.21 0.60
N SER A 770 18.36 -3.64 0.32
CA SER A 770 17.67 -2.65 1.18
C SER A 770 17.05 -3.31 2.42
N ASN A 771 17.88 -3.79 3.33
CA ASN A 771 17.45 -4.59 4.48
C ASN A 771 18.17 -4.25 5.79
N GLN A 772 19.07 -3.28 5.81
CA GLN A 772 19.82 -2.95 7.03
C GLN A 772 18.98 -2.12 8.01
N VAL A 773 19.10 -2.43 9.30
CA VAL A 773 18.49 -1.66 10.41
C VAL A 773 19.59 -1.11 11.30
N GLN A 774 19.56 0.20 11.57
CA GLN A 774 20.56 0.90 12.37
C GLN A 774 19.94 1.90 13.33
N VAL A 775 20.62 2.12 14.46
CA VAL A 775 20.42 3.30 15.33
C VAL A 775 21.59 4.25 15.11
N VAL A 776 21.31 5.53 14.89
CA VAL A 776 22.32 6.54 14.57
C VAL A 776 22.22 7.70 15.57
N ALA A 777 23.38 8.14 16.04
CA ALA A 777 23.53 9.36 16.83
C ALA A 777 24.00 10.48 15.90
N ASP A 778 23.04 11.09 15.18
CA ASP A 778 23.32 12.18 14.25
C ASP A 778 23.75 13.46 15.01
N GLY A 779 24.83 14.09 14.54
CA GLY A 779 25.31 15.35 15.09
C GLY A 779 26.18 15.22 16.35
N GLN A 780 26.01 16.17 17.29
CA GLN A 780 26.78 16.25 18.54
C GLN A 780 26.04 15.53 19.68
N GLY A 781 26.69 14.55 20.29
CA GLY A 781 26.16 13.82 21.46
C GLY A 781 25.88 12.34 21.20
N SER A 782 25.73 11.57 22.27
CA SER A 782 25.49 10.12 22.23
C SER A 782 24.01 9.79 22.41
N VAL A 783 23.58 8.67 21.82
CA VAL A 783 22.25 8.08 22.02
C VAL A 783 22.35 6.89 22.95
N ARG A 784 21.47 6.82 23.96
CA ARG A 784 21.39 5.69 24.89
C ARG A 784 20.16 4.83 24.59
N VAL A 785 20.42 3.60 24.14
CA VAL A 785 19.41 2.56 23.95
C VAL A 785 19.39 1.67 25.18
N THR A 786 18.24 1.49 25.81
CA THR A 786 18.10 0.59 26.99
C THR A 786 17.68 -0.81 26.59
N LYS A 787 16.87 -0.91 25.52
CA LYS A 787 16.40 -2.17 24.97
C LYS A 787 16.19 -2.03 23.46
N ALA A 788 16.55 -3.07 22.71
CA ALA A 788 16.19 -3.19 21.30
C ALA A 788 16.01 -4.66 20.93
N SER A 789 15.08 -4.95 20.03
CA SER A 789 14.85 -6.30 19.52
C SER A 789 14.40 -6.25 18.06
N LEU A 790 15.15 -6.90 17.18
CA LEU A 790 14.83 -7.13 15.78
C LEU A 790 14.44 -8.59 15.59
N VAL A 791 13.15 -8.84 15.30
CA VAL A 791 12.57 -10.18 15.15
C VAL A 791 12.07 -10.34 13.72
N PRO A 792 12.61 -11.27 12.92
CA PRO A 792 12.13 -11.53 11.58
C PRO A 792 10.68 -12.03 11.62
N PHE A 793 9.87 -11.53 10.71
CA PHE A 793 8.51 -12.00 10.52
C PHE A 793 8.43 -12.96 9.33
N GLY A 794 7.49 -13.88 9.41
CA GLY A 794 7.08 -14.80 8.35
C GLY A 794 5.90 -14.25 7.58
N SER A 795 5.40 -15.07 6.66
CA SER A 795 4.22 -14.77 5.87
C SER A 795 2.94 -15.03 6.67
N ALA A 796 1.97 -14.13 6.58
CA ALA A 796 0.61 -14.31 7.06
C ALA A 796 -0.31 -14.96 6.02
N TRP A 797 0.17 -15.15 4.77
CA TRP A 797 -0.58 -15.82 3.71
C TRP A 797 -0.82 -17.29 4.05
N VAL A 798 -2.10 -17.68 4.15
CA VAL A 798 -2.51 -19.07 4.41
C VAL A 798 -3.11 -19.71 3.17
N SER A 799 -2.92 -21.03 3.04
CA SER A 799 -3.28 -21.82 1.85
C SER A 799 -4.74 -22.18 1.76
#